data_AF-A0A7Z9G807-F1
#
_entry.id   AF-A0A7Z9G807-F1
#
_cell.length_a   1.000
_cell.length_b   1.000
_cell.length_c   1.000
_cell.angle_alpha   90.00
_cell.angle_beta   90.00
_cell.angle_gamma   90.00
#
_symmetry.space_group_name_H-M   'P 1'
#
loop_
_entity.id
_entity.type
_entity.pdbx_description
1 polymer ?
#
loop_
_entity_poly.entity_id
_entity_poly.type
_entity_poly.pdbx_seq_one_letter_code
_entity_poly.pdbx_strand_id
1 'polypeptide(L)'
;MIVSLMGAVSARPKEGFSMKSKLVVSAAVLFLWCCGAEPVGKAKDGPPISQEDVQTTPDGGDVDTDLCQEMSDGQFCEKGLLLTCVDAVLSEQVMCEHGCINTSAGMNDLCAAGAEEDPCASLGDGGHCFGHVLTTCVGNKSTESKACTLGCDSELGDCAETPGDPFCTTKVEGDFCAGDTLLTCANGKVSQKTLCPDGCLPGDKAGHDNCGVDEKSEFCADKAGSSWCVDDLLIYCSDGQISGKEECLNGCVESPGPAPDVCGPGGAESFCVDKDDGSWCKGPVLVTCDAANISKEELCMFPCVTGQPTGNDECGQPGNPEFCTEKQNGKWCKDTQLITCQGEQVVQQFECPWGCKSNAVGLADECASQNFCTSVPSTNSSNPPGSSCSYMDWELSPDGFYLVSKFGTDEDPTTWGNLTSCGYLQNHYNAKNCMYDQGTKACLSDSFDIPWTQGHVDYSIQQMVTKVSAHMDGDVPAPKYFYVAGAQRFGCGATLRVSNPDNGRCVVVYAEDGGPGAKYEGANYGGRRILDSSPAVIQYLQVKHLGWKVSDLLYVEWGKAGDVPGQQCSPCESLQAKAGSEENMSLFLVEHMVPGCGAAQQVGSCPSGNGLYCGILDGLDPNTLYLCTDGNYAMHEVCANGCQQSAAGISDSCVAGQDGKDECPNGDGAYCGGPMGLDANTLYYCSGGNFEPVQQCDSGCQQNAAGTPDACKGEGPSPIQDGKLVMCEPFNPVKAVTCSFGCYSGHKGSDYGCPNMTSLYSPITGTVTKVINTVNGQSCQPNFGNYVKIQQGVFEVILAHMNKDIKVSKGQYIDAGTHLGYASNTGYTMTYKNGKWVCQQGGGFHLHLEVRKNGVAFDGKNSSSVVWSAACSEGGSVEPPEKQCPSGNNTYCGEATGKTAGTLYQCINGQYTVLEVCANGCKQMPSGQADQCKSGSSGA
;
A
#
# COMPACT_ATOMS: atom_id res chain seq x y z
N MET A 1 31.34 -60.40 13.25
CA MET A 1 30.95 -60.45 11.82
C MET A 1 29.49 -60.06 11.72
N ILE A 2 29.18 -59.08 10.88
CA ILE A 2 28.08 -59.07 9.88
C ILE A 2 26.67 -59.59 10.31
N VAL A 3 25.75 -58.62 10.41
CA VAL A 3 24.37 -58.60 9.86
C VAL A 3 23.16 -59.12 10.68
N SER A 4 22.31 -58.14 11.02
CA SER A 4 20.83 -57.99 10.92
C SER A 4 19.86 -59.18 10.81
N LEU A 5 18.71 -59.02 11.48
CA LEU A 5 17.32 -58.94 10.95
C LEU A 5 16.32 -58.93 12.15
N MET A 6 15.52 -57.87 12.37
CA MET A 6 14.14 -57.62 11.90
C MET A 6 13.01 -58.49 12.52
N GLY A 7 11.90 -57.83 12.90
CA GLY A 7 10.59 -58.43 13.26
C GLY A 7 10.41 -58.71 14.78
N ALA A 8 9.45 -58.20 15.58
CA ALA A 8 8.17 -57.47 15.48
C ALA A 8 7.00 -58.26 16.12
N VAL A 9 6.29 -57.60 17.05
CA VAL A 9 4.86 -57.81 17.42
C VAL A 9 4.45 -58.96 18.39
N SER A 10 4.04 -58.55 19.61
CA SER A 10 2.80 -58.96 20.36
C SER A 10 2.89 -59.64 21.75
N ALA A 11 1.94 -59.21 22.60
CA ALA A 11 1.27 -59.89 23.73
C ALA A 11 1.89 -59.98 25.16
N ARG A 12 1.00 -59.70 26.13
CA ARG A 12 1.04 -59.81 27.62
C ARG A 12 0.90 -61.31 28.07
N PRO A 13 0.82 -61.75 29.38
CA PRO A 13 0.41 -61.05 30.63
C PRO A 13 0.96 -61.55 32.03
N LYS A 14 0.35 -61.07 33.14
CA LYS A 14 0.22 -61.64 34.54
C LYS A 14 1.29 -61.32 35.64
N GLU A 15 0.91 -60.80 36.83
CA GLU A 15 0.50 -61.42 38.15
C GLU A 15 1.69 -62.03 38.97
N GLY A 16 1.92 -61.87 40.30
CA GLY A 16 1.32 -61.07 41.40
C GLY A 16 1.84 -61.46 42.84
N PHE A 17 1.42 -60.76 43.92
CA PHE A 17 1.62 -61.07 45.40
C PHE A 17 3.06 -60.95 46.03
N SER A 18 3.32 -60.83 47.37
CA SER A 18 2.63 -60.25 48.57
C SER A 18 3.44 -60.36 49.92
N MET A 19 3.07 -59.56 50.95
CA MET A 19 3.20 -59.73 52.45
C MET A 19 4.40 -59.29 53.35
N LYS A 20 4.05 -58.43 54.35
CA LYS A 20 4.39 -58.37 55.82
C LYS A 20 5.81 -57.93 56.28
N SER A 21 5.95 -57.04 57.30
CA SER A 21 5.68 -57.33 58.74
C SER A 21 5.62 -56.10 59.70
N LYS A 22 5.20 -56.37 60.97
CA LYS A 22 5.07 -55.54 62.21
C LYS A 22 6.37 -54.79 62.65
N LEU A 23 6.50 -53.94 63.71
CA LEU A 23 5.77 -53.71 64.98
C LEU A 23 6.18 -52.37 65.72
N VAL A 24 5.21 -51.70 66.37
CA VAL A 24 5.17 -50.82 67.60
C VAL A 24 6.48 -50.39 68.37
N VAL A 25 6.57 -49.11 68.82
CA VAL A 25 6.69 -48.62 70.25
C VAL A 25 7.00 -47.09 70.37
N SER A 26 6.39 -46.44 71.37
CA SER A 26 6.33 -44.99 71.70
C SER A 26 7.47 -44.43 72.60
N ALA A 27 7.32 -43.12 72.94
CA ALA A 27 7.91 -42.31 74.04
C ALA A 27 9.16 -41.45 73.69
N ALA A 28 9.16 -40.10 73.75
CA ALA A 28 9.02 -39.16 74.90
C ALA A 28 10.35 -39.02 75.71
N VAL A 29 10.78 -37.88 76.32
CA VAL A 29 10.11 -36.61 76.72
C VAL A 29 11.16 -35.55 77.21
N LEU A 30 10.79 -34.25 77.36
CA LEU A 30 11.45 -33.16 78.19
C LEU A 30 12.86 -32.60 77.75
N PHE A 31 13.35 -31.38 78.08
CA PHE A 31 12.83 -30.18 78.81
C PHE A 31 13.72 -28.89 78.61
N LEU A 32 13.14 -27.68 78.84
CA LEU A 32 13.72 -26.39 79.35
C LEU A 32 14.93 -25.71 78.62
N TRP A 33 15.34 -24.45 78.90
CA TRP A 33 14.67 -23.12 78.96
C TRP A 33 15.74 -21.99 79.10
N CYS A 34 15.36 -20.72 78.88
CA CYS A 34 16.04 -19.45 79.30
C CYS A 34 17.37 -18.92 78.66
N CYS A 35 17.21 -17.77 77.99
CA CYS A 35 17.87 -16.45 78.21
C CYS A 35 19.40 -16.25 78.14
N GLY A 36 19.84 -15.21 77.39
CA GLY A 36 21.07 -14.46 77.71
C GLY A 36 21.75 -13.62 76.60
N ALA A 37 21.44 -12.32 76.54
CA ALA A 37 22.26 -11.14 76.20
C ALA A 37 23.34 -11.10 75.05
N GLU A 38 23.42 -9.92 74.43
CA GLU A 38 24.46 -9.40 73.50
C GLU A 38 25.78 -9.00 74.26
N PRO A 39 26.82 -8.33 73.67
CA PRO A 39 27.06 -7.89 72.27
C PRO A 39 28.53 -8.07 71.75
N VAL A 40 28.84 -7.41 70.62
CA VAL A 40 30.18 -7.00 70.09
C VAL A 40 30.98 -8.02 69.25
N GLY A 41 31.28 -7.67 67.98
CA GLY A 41 32.30 -8.35 67.18
C GLY A 41 32.39 -7.92 65.71
N LYS A 42 33.30 -6.99 65.40
CA LYS A 42 33.54 -6.41 64.05
C LYS A 42 33.72 -7.42 62.91
N ALA A 43 33.24 -7.00 61.74
CA ALA A 43 33.43 -7.57 60.41
C ALA A 43 34.83 -8.10 60.06
N LYS A 44 34.87 -9.16 59.25
CA LYS A 44 35.90 -9.46 58.26
C LYS A 44 35.35 -10.38 57.16
N ASP A 45 35.93 -10.25 55.97
CA ASP A 45 35.34 -10.67 54.70
C ASP A 45 35.31 -12.20 54.47
N GLY A 46 34.29 -12.66 53.73
CA GLY A 46 34.13 -14.03 53.24
C GLY A 46 33.28 -14.06 51.96
N PRO A 47 33.55 -14.97 51.00
CA PRO A 47 32.99 -14.92 49.64
C PRO A 47 31.52 -15.37 49.56
N PRO A 48 30.80 -15.02 48.48
CA PRO A 48 29.35 -15.23 48.39
C PRO A 48 28.96 -16.70 48.31
N ILE A 49 27.89 -17.05 49.02
CA ILE A 49 27.18 -18.33 48.90
C ILE A 49 25.96 -18.09 48.01
N SER A 50 25.74 -19.01 47.08
CA SER A 50 24.58 -19.05 46.19
C SER A 50 23.25 -19.15 46.95
N GLN A 51 22.26 -18.36 46.53
CA GLN A 51 20.87 -18.55 46.95
C GLN A 51 20.01 -18.81 45.71
N GLU A 52 19.68 -20.09 45.49
CA GLU A 52 18.51 -20.48 44.70
C GLU A 52 17.23 -20.22 45.52
N ASP A 53 16.07 -20.46 44.90
CA ASP A 53 14.71 -20.32 45.45
C ASP A 53 14.13 -18.90 45.60
N VAL A 54 13.79 -18.30 44.45
CA VAL A 54 12.53 -17.54 44.32
C VAL A 54 11.67 -18.22 43.25
N GLN A 55 10.45 -18.60 43.62
CA GLN A 55 9.50 -19.24 42.71
C GLN A 55 8.93 -18.22 41.72
N THR A 56 9.01 -18.52 40.43
CA THR A 56 8.37 -17.72 39.38
C THR A 56 6.86 -18.00 39.34
N THR A 57 6.06 -16.94 39.33
CA THR A 57 4.67 -16.99 38.85
C THR A 57 4.61 -16.62 37.36
N PRO A 58 3.63 -17.13 36.60
CA PRO A 58 3.57 -16.93 35.16
C PRO A 58 2.83 -15.65 34.79
N ASP A 59 3.56 -14.55 34.61
CA ASP A 59 3.25 -13.51 33.62
C ASP A 59 4.50 -12.66 33.40
N GLY A 60 5.15 -12.83 32.24
CA GLY A 60 6.44 -12.24 31.93
C GLY A 60 6.31 -10.86 31.30
N GLY A 61 6.32 -9.82 32.13
CA GLY A 61 6.72 -8.47 31.74
C GLY A 61 7.87 -8.03 32.63
N ASP A 62 9.03 -7.72 32.02
CA ASP A 62 10.13 -7.09 32.77
C ASP A 62 9.66 -5.70 33.23
N VAL A 63 9.48 -5.54 34.54
CA VAL A 63 9.24 -4.24 35.16
C VAL A 63 10.60 -3.60 35.38
N ASP A 64 10.88 -2.52 34.66
CA ASP A 64 12.13 -1.79 34.74
C ASP A 64 12.33 -1.24 36.16
N THR A 65 13.34 -1.74 36.87
CA THR A 65 13.59 -1.43 38.29
C THR A 65 14.19 -0.04 38.51
N ASP A 66 14.54 0.68 37.45
CA ASP A 66 15.31 1.92 37.55
C ASP A 66 14.42 3.20 37.53
N LEU A 67 13.09 3.05 37.43
CA LEU A 67 12.11 4.16 37.26
C LEU A 67 12.20 5.29 38.31
N CYS A 68 12.64 5.02 39.54
CA CYS A 68 12.79 6.04 40.59
C CYS A 68 14.23 6.50 40.84
N GLN A 69 15.26 5.96 40.14
CA GLN A 69 16.67 6.20 40.51
C GLN A 69 17.17 7.64 40.28
N GLU A 70 16.48 8.43 39.46
CA GLU A 70 16.78 9.85 39.21
C GLU A 70 15.66 10.81 39.68
N MET A 71 14.65 10.29 40.39
CA MET A 71 13.51 11.07 40.90
C MET A 71 13.68 11.40 42.40
N SER A 72 13.25 12.58 42.81
CA SER A 72 13.12 12.92 44.23
C SER A 72 11.90 12.22 44.85
N ASP A 73 11.86 12.10 46.18
CA ASP A 73 10.66 11.62 46.88
C ASP A 73 9.41 12.41 46.47
N GLY A 74 8.34 11.71 46.08
CA GLY A 74 7.15 12.34 45.51
C GLY A 74 6.26 11.36 44.74
N GLN A 75 5.21 11.91 44.11
CA GLN A 75 4.33 11.15 43.22
C GLN A 75 4.40 11.71 41.80
N PHE A 76 4.50 10.82 40.82
CA PHE A 76 4.81 11.12 39.41
C PHE A 76 3.89 10.36 38.47
N CYS A 77 3.34 11.02 37.45
CA CYS A 77 2.59 10.33 36.40
C CYS A 77 3.51 9.77 35.30
N GLU A 78 3.38 8.47 35.01
CA GLU A 78 4.00 7.83 33.85
C GLU A 78 2.95 6.94 33.16
N LYS A 79 2.61 7.26 31.89
CA LYS A 79 1.70 6.45 31.04
C LYS A 79 0.35 6.08 31.70
N GLY A 80 -0.24 6.98 32.48
CA GLY A 80 -1.53 6.78 33.17
C GLY A 80 -1.45 6.07 34.53
N LEU A 81 -0.24 5.78 35.00
CA LEU A 81 0.04 5.28 36.34
C LEU A 81 0.58 6.43 37.21
N LEU A 82 0.10 6.52 38.46
CA LEU A 82 0.70 7.36 39.50
C LEU A 82 1.72 6.50 40.27
N LEU A 83 3.00 6.82 40.10
CA LEU A 83 4.14 6.20 40.77
C LEU A 83 4.49 7.00 42.01
N THR A 84 4.65 6.36 43.17
CA THR A 84 5.16 7.01 44.39
C THR A 84 6.58 6.52 44.63
N CYS A 85 7.56 7.43 44.56
CA CYS A 85 8.96 7.17 44.85
C CYS A 85 9.31 7.66 46.27
N VAL A 86 10.07 6.86 47.02
CA VAL A 86 10.63 7.21 48.34
C VAL A 86 12.05 6.64 48.42
N ASP A 87 13.03 7.46 48.82
CA ASP A 87 14.46 7.12 48.87
C ASP A 87 14.98 6.54 47.53
N ALA A 88 14.51 7.10 46.39
CA ALA A 88 14.77 6.62 45.03
C ALA A 88 14.30 5.19 44.70
N VAL A 89 13.38 4.64 45.51
CA VAL A 89 12.73 3.33 45.30
C VAL A 89 11.23 3.52 45.07
N LEU A 90 10.65 2.76 44.13
CA LEU A 90 9.21 2.74 43.90
C LEU A 90 8.50 2.10 45.11
N SER A 91 7.76 2.89 45.89
CA SER A 91 7.03 2.41 47.07
C SER A 91 5.60 1.98 46.75
N GLU A 92 4.95 2.62 45.78
CA GLU A 92 3.56 2.35 45.39
C GLU A 92 3.31 2.71 43.93
N GLN A 93 2.42 1.98 43.26
CA GLN A 93 2.00 2.21 41.88
C GLN A 93 0.48 2.06 41.79
N VAL A 94 -0.20 3.12 41.35
CA VAL A 94 -1.67 3.17 41.23
C VAL A 94 -2.06 3.44 39.79
N MET A 95 -2.97 2.66 39.23
CA MET A 95 -3.54 2.93 37.90
C MET A 95 -4.64 3.97 38.01
N CYS A 96 -4.49 5.10 37.32
CA CYS A 96 -5.50 6.16 37.34
C CYS A 96 -6.56 5.91 36.26
N GLU A 97 -7.76 5.48 36.67
CA GLU A 97 -8.86 5.08 35.79
C GLU A 97 -9.29 6.16 34.76
N HIS A 98 -9.06 7.44 35.08
CA HIS A 98 -9.37 8.60 34.24
C HIS A 98 -8.13 9.40 33.81
N GLY A 99 -6.95 8.78 33.86
CA GLY A 99 -5.67 9.45 33.60
C GLY A 99 -5.09 10.15 34.84
N CYS A 100 -3.84 10.60 34.69
CA CYS A 100 -3.01 11.14 35.75
C CYS A 100 -2.57 12.57 35.37
N ILE A 101 -2.59 13.50 36.33
CA ILE A 101 -2.37 14.93 36.10
C ILE A 101 -0.99 15.35 36.64
N ASN A 102 -0.12 15.79 35.72
CA ASN A 102 1.16 16.43 36.07
C ASN A 102 0.92 17.78 36.73
N THR A 103 1.42 17.94 37.95
CA THR A 103 1.36 19.18 38.72
C THR A 103 2.62 20.03 38.49
N SER A 104 2.57 21.31 38.88
CA SER A 104 3.73 22.19 38.74
C SER A 104 4.90 21.75 39.62
N ALA A 105 6.13 21.84 39.10
CA ALA A 105 7.36 21.39 39.74
C ALA A 105 7.44 21.67 41.26
N GLY A 106 7.52 20.59 42.06
CA GLY A 106 7.55 20.66 43.53
C GLY A 106 6.23 20.33 44.22
N MET A 107 5.21 19.88 43.48
CA MET A 107 4.01 19.24 44.04
C MET A 107 3.94 17.76 43.62
N ASN A 108 3.13 16.97 44.34
CA ASN A 108 2.82 15.60 43.98
C ASN A 108 1.78 15.56 42.87
N ASP A 109 2.00 14.72 41.88
CA ASP A 109 0.99 14.41 40.87
C ASP A 109 -0.20 13.65 41.47
N LEU A 110 -1.33 13.70 40.77
CA LEU A 110 -2.61 13.17 41.26
C LEU A 110 -3.33 12.39 40.14
N CYS A 111 -3.97 11.28 40.50
CA CYS A 111 -4.98 10.70 39.60
C CYS A 111 -6.13 11.71 39.43
N ALA A 112 -6.63 11.85 38.19
CA ALA A 112 -7.78 12.69 37.91
C ALA A 112 -8.99 12.17 38.71
N ALA A 113 -9.42 12.94 39.71
CA ALA A 113 -10.65 12.66 40.42
C ALA A 113 -11.83 12.92 39.48
N GLY A 114 -12.76 11.97 39.40
CA GLY A 114 -14.00 12.11 38.63
C GLY A 114 -14.93 13.16 39.23
N ALA A 115 -14.60 14.43 38.99
CA ALA A 115 -15.49 15.56 39.09
C ALA A 115 -15.83 15.99 37.66
N GLU A 116 -16.90 15.42 37.11
CA GLU A 116 -17.61 16.11 36.04
C GLU A 116 -18.02 17.47 36.60
N GLU A 117 -17.55 18.56 36.00
CA GLU A 117 -18.17 19.85 36.27
C GLU A 117 -19.64 19.73 35.90
N ASP A 118 -20.52 20.11 36.82
CA ASP A 118 -21.97 20.03 36.62
C ASP A 118 -22.28 20.71 35.28
N PRO A 119 -22.83 20.00 34.26
CA PRO A 119 -22.93 20.53 32.90
C PRO A 119 -23.76 21.83 32.81
N CYS A 120 -24.51 22.14 33.87
CA CYS A 120 -25.27 23.36 34.05
C CYS A 120 -24.48 24.55 34.61
N ALA A 121 -23.19 24.42 34.96
CA ALA A 121 -22.43 25.44 35.70
C ALA A 121 -22.41 26.83 35.02
N SER A 122 -22.51 26.87 33.69
CA SER A 122 -22.57 28.07 32.85
C SER A 122 -23.85 28.18 32.01
N LEU A 123 -24.78 27.21 32.11
CA LEU A 123 -26.01 27.17 31.35
C LEU A 123 -27.19 27.56 32.24
N GLY A 124 -27.90 28.63 31.84
CA GLY A 124 -29.05 29.14 32.61
C GLY A 124 -30.22 28.17 32.65
N ASP A 125 -31.17 28.42 33.55
CA ASP A 125 -32.31 27.52 33.82
C ASP A 125 -33.06 27.11 32.54
N GLY A 126 -33.21 25.79 32.32
CA GLY A 126 -33.79 25.23 31.10
C GLY A 126 -33.33 23.80 30.81
N GLY A 127 -33.85 23.19 29.74
CA GLY A 127 -33.36 21.90 29.23
C GLY A 127 -32.21 22.10 28.24
N HIS A 128 -31.09 21.40 28.44
CA HIS A 128 -29.89 21.51 27.61
C HIS A 128 -29.45 20.14 27.10
N CYS A 129 -29.03 20.07 25.84
CA CYS A 129 -28.73 18.82 25.16
C CYS A 129 -27.24 18.49 25.18
N PHE A 130 -26.89 17.33 25.76
CA PHE A 130 -25.55 16.76 25.78
C PHE A 130 -25.56 15.46 24.98
N GLY A 131 -25.40 15.59 23.65
CA GLY A 131 -25.57 14.49 22.71
C GLY A 131 -27.01 13.94 22.74
N HIS A 132 -27.16 12.68 23.15
CA HIS A 132 -28.46 12.02 23.27
C HIS A 132 -29.10 12.15 24.66
N VAL A 133 -28.60 13.03 25.54
CA VAL A 133 -29.16 13.23 26.89
C VAL A 133 -29.63 14.67 27.04
N LEU A 134 -30.91 14.85 27.35
CA LEU A 134 -31.46 16.12 27.81
C LEU A 134 -31.17 16.25 29.31
N THR A 135 -30.52 17.33 29.72
CA THR A 135 -30.27 17.65 31.13
C THR A 135 -30.97 18.96 31.49
N THR A 136 -31.86 18.91 32.47
CA THR A 136 -32.56 20.09 33.00
C THR A 136 -31.67 20.79 34.03
N CYS A 137 -31.39 22.05 33.78
CA CYS A 137 -30.62 22.95 34.64
C CYS A 137 -31.55 23.86 35.46
N VAL A 138 -31.29 24.00 36.76
CA VAL A 138 -31.92 25.00 37.64
C VAL A 138 -30.87 25.53 38.63
N GLY A 139 -30.65 26.85 38.64
CA GLY A 139 -29.67 27.51 39.51
C GLY A 139 -28.23 27.09 39.21
N ASN A 140 -27.89 26.97 37.92
CA ASN A 140 -26.61 26.47 37.39
C ASN A 140 -26.26 25.04 37.86
N LYS A 141 -27.27 24.21 38.13
CA LYS A 141 -27.10 22.79 38.51
C LYS A 141 -28.05 21.86 37.78
N SER A 142 -27.57 20.68 37.44
CA SER A 142 -28.38 19.61 36.87
C SER A 142 -29.37 19.07 37.92
N THR A 143 -30.66 19.07 37.58
CA THR A 143 -31.73 18.56 38.45
C THR A 143 -32.34 17.25 37.95
N GLU A 144 -32.29 17.00 36.64
CA GLU A 144 -32.82 15.79 36.00
C GLU A 144 -32.10 15.56 34.66
N SER A 145 -31.81 14.30 34.30
CA SER A 145 -31.27 13.93 32.99
C SER A 145 -32.06 12.78 32.38
N LYS A 146 -32.42 12.91 31.10
CA LYS A 146 -33.30 12.01 30.34
C LYS A 146 -32.63 11.63 29.02
N ALA A 147 -32.44 10.33 28.78
CA ALA A 147 -31.94 9.84 27.51
C ALA A 147 -33.01 9.94 26.40
N CYS A 148 -32.64 10.55 25.29
CA CYS A 148 -33.51 10.80 24.14
C CYS A 148 -33.17 9.84 22.99
N THR A 149 -34.02 8.84 22.78
CA THR A 149 -33.79 7.71 21.85
C THR A 149 -33.56 8.11 20.38
N LEU A 150 -34.00 9.31 19.98
CA LEU A 150 -33.87 9.85 18.61
C LEU A 150 -32.94 11.07 18.52
N GLY A 151 -32.25 11.43 19.61
CA GLY A 151 -31.53 12.70 19.73
C GLY A 151 -32.27 13.74 20.57
N CYS A 152 -31.55 14.76 21.00
CA CYS A 152 -32.03 15.87 21.81
C CYS A 152 -31.99 17.15 20.97
N ASP A 153 -33.06 17.95 20.99
CA ASP A 153 -33.16 19.18 20.20
C ASP A 153 -32.60 20.37 20.99
N SER A 154 -31.47 20.89 20.53
CA SER A 154 -30.74 21.99 21.20
C SER A 154 -31.41 23.36 21.08
N GLU A 155 -32.33 23.56 20.13
CA GLU A 155 -33.09 24.82 20.03
C GLU A 155 -34.33 24.81 20.91
N LEU A 156 -34.99 23.65 21.05
CA LEU A 156 -36.21 23.49 21.84
C LEU A 156 -35.97 23.10 23.30
N GLY A 157 -34.82 22.52 23.64
CA GLY A 157 -34.50 22.08 24.99
C GLY A 157 -35.35 20.89 25.45
N ASP A 158 -35.71 19.99 24.53
CA ASP A 158 -36.42 18.73 24.83
C ASP A 158 -35.85 17.56 24.01
N CYS A 159 -36.23 16.33 24.35
CA CYS A 159 -36.01 15.19 23.47
C CYS A 159 -36.80 15.36 22.17
N ALA A 160 -36.22 14.96 21.03
CA ALA A 160 -36.88 15.06 19.74
C ALA A 160 -38.14 14.15 19.65
N GLU A 161 -39.31 14.69 20.01
CA GLU A 161 -40.61 14.11 19.68
C GLU A 161 -40.91 14.40 18.21
N THR A 162 -41.07 13.34 17.42
CA THR A 162 -41.13 13.33 15.94
C THR A 162 -41.70 14.62 15.31
N PRO A 163 -40.81 15.52 14.83
CA PRO A 163 -41.17 16.44 13.75
C PRO A 163 -41.69 15.60 12.58
N GLY A 164 -42.66 16.13 11.83
CA GLY A 164 -43.28 15.36 10.75
C GLY A 164 -42.25 14.85 9.75
N ASP A 165 -42.10 13.52 9.67
CA ASP A 165 -41.16 12.83 8.78
C ASP A 165 -41.34 13.39 7.35
N PRO A 166 -40.36 14.19 6.83
CA PRO A 166 -40.58 15.05 5.66
C PRO A 166 -40.97 14.25 4.42
N PHE A 167 -40.61 12.97 4.39
CA PHE A 167 -40.99 11.99 3.38
C PHE A 167 -42.49 11.99 3.03
N CYS A 168 -43.39 12.04 4.02
CA CYS A 168 -44.83 12.01 3.77
C CYS A 168 -45.47 13.39 3.54
N THR A 169 -44.75 14.48 3.79
CA THR A 169 -45.32 15.85 3.72
C THR A 169 -45.68 16.30 2.30
N THR A 170 -45.10 15.66 1.28
CA THR A 170 -45.34 15.93 -0.15
C THR A 170 -46.01 14.77 -0.88
N LYS A 171 -46.40 13.71 -0.17
CA LYS A 171 -47.01 12.49 -0.73
C LYS A 171 -48.52 12.48 -0.44
N VAL A 172 -49.29 11.85 -1.33
CA VAL A 172 -50.71 11.54 -1.06
C VAL A 172 -50.83 10.41 -0.02
N GLU A 173 -52.02 10.14 0.48
CA GLU A 173 -52.21 8.99 1.38
C GLU A 173 -52.05 7.68 0.62
N GLY A 174 -51.12 6.83 1.06
CA GLY A 174 -50.71 5.62 0.34
C GLY A 174 -49.38 5.07 0.81
N ASP A 175 -48.90 4.02 0.15
CA ASP A 175 -47.67 3.31 0.50
C ASP A 175 -46.55 3.70 -0.47
N PHE A 176 -45.34 3.98 0.02
CA PHE A 176 -44.22 4.45 -0.80
C PHE A 176 -42.88 3.85 -0.36
N CYS A 177 -42.02 3.51 -1.32
CA CYS A 177 -40.69 2.98 -1.04
C CYS A 177 -39.71 4.06 -0.55
N ALA A 178 -39.00 3.74 0.53
CA ALA A 178 -37.80 4.43 0.98
C ALA A 178 -36.68 3.39 1.14
N GLY A 179 -35.97 3.12 0.05
CA GLY A 179 -34.98 2.04 -0.01
C GLY A 179 -35.65 0.66 0.04
N ASP A 180 -35.24 -0.17 0.99
CA ASP A 180 -35.79 -1.51 1.26
C ASP A 180 -37.04 -1.49 2.15
N THR A 181 -37.54 -0.31 2.54
CA THR A 181 -38.64 -0.16 3.49
C THR A 181 -39.84 0.53 2.83
N LEU A 182 -41.02 -0.10 2.91
CA LEU A 182 -42.30 0.48 2.51
C LEU A 182 -42.85 1.35 3.64
N LEU A 183 -43.15 2.61 3.33
CA LEU A 183 -43.67 3.61 4.27
C LEU A 183 -45.12 3.96 3.91
N THR A 184 -46.06 3.65 4.79
CA THR A 184 -47.46 4.11 4.66
C THR A 184 -47.55 5.55 5.12
N CYS A 185 -47.98 6.45 4.25
CA CYS A 185 -48.29 7.84 4.54
C CYS A 185 -49.79 8.03 4.80
N ALA A 186 -50.14 8.66 5.92
CA ALA A 186 -51.50 9.12 6.22
C ALA A 186 -51.44 10.50 6.89
N ASN A 187 -52.31 11.43 6.50
CA ASN A 187 -52.35 12.81 7.01
C ASN A 187 -50.98 13.53 7.00
N GLY A 188 -50.17 13.32 5.96
CA GLY A 188 -48.84 13.94 5.81
C GLY A 188 -47.76 13.40 6.75
N LYS A 189 -48.00 12.28 7.44
CA LYS A 189 -47.04 11.61 8.33
C LYS A 189 -46.91 10.14 7.97
N VAL A 190 -45.77 9.52 8.30
CA VAL A 190 -45.64 8.05 8.21
C VAL A 190 -46.48 7.41 9.32
N SER A 191 -47.48 6.63 8.94
CA SER A 191 -48.35 5.87 9.86
C SER A 191 -47.86 4.44 10.11
N GLN A 192 -47.10 3.86 9.18
CA GLN A 192 -46.53 2.51 9.30
C GLN A 192 -45.22 2.41 8.50
N LYS A 193 -44.26 1.62 9.01
CA LYS A 193 -43.01 1.25 8.31
C LYS A 193 -42.94 -0.29 8.22
N THR A 194 -42.75 -0.83 7.01
CA THR A 194 -42.71 -2.26 6.74
C THR A 194 -41.44 -2.58 5.95
N LEU A 195 -40.50 -3.33 6.54
CA LEU A 195 -39.28 -3.76 5.83
C LEU A 195 -39.65 -4.79 4.75
N CYS A 196 -39.16 -4.61 3.52
CA CYS A 196 -39.37 -5.53 2.41
C CYS A 196 -38.09 -6.38 2.19
N PRO A 197 -38.04 -7.66 2.62
CA PRO A 197 -36.80 -8.46 2.57
C PRO A 197 -36.26 -8.69 1.16
N ASP A 198 -37.14 -8.69 0.16
CA ASP A 198 -36.85 -8.91 -1.25
C ASP A 198 -36.82 -7.61 -2.07
N GLY A 199 -36.77 -6.45 -1.41
CA GLY A 199 -36.86 -5.12 -2.01
C GLY A 199 -38.28 -4.55 -2.08
N CYS A 200 -38.36 -3.23 -2.21
CA CYS A 200 -39.61 -2.48 -2.33
C CYS A 200 -39.76 -2.01 -3.79
N LEU A 201 -40.89 -2.29 -4.43
CA LEU A 201 -41.12 -1.98 -5.85
C LEU A 201 -42.13 -0.83 -6.04
N PRO A 202 -41.85 0.12 -6.96
CA PRO A 202 -42.81 1.13 -7.36
C PRO A 202 -44.06 0.49 -7.97
N GLY A 203 -45.24 0.85 -7.48
CA GLY A 203 -46.49 0.27 -7.97
C GLY A 203 -47.08 0.97 -9.20
N ASP A 204 -48.09 0.33 -9.79
CA ASP A 204 -48.88 0.83 -10.91
C ASP A 204 -49.46 2.24 -10.66
N LYS A 205 -49.92 2.86 -11.75
CA LYS A 205 -50.34 4.28 -11.93
C LYS A 205 -51.34 4.88 -10.92
N ALA A 206 -51.79 4.15 -9.91
CA ALA A 206 -52.50 4.66 -8.74
C ALA A 206 -51.56 5.23 -7.65
N GLY A 207 -50.25 4.91 -7.67
CA GLY A 207 -49.26 5.51 -6.76
C GLY A 207 -49.20 4.89 -5.37
N HIS A 208 -49.33 3.56 -5.28
CA HIS A 208 -49.08 2.77 -4.07
C HIS A 208 -48.02 1.72 -4.37
N ASP A 209 -46.87 1.84 -3.71
CA ASP A 209 -45.75 0.92 -3.82
C ASP A 209 -45.99 -0.33 -2.95
N ASN A 210 -45.30 -1.44 -3.25
CA ASN A 210 -45.53 -2.72 -2.57
C ASN A 210 -44.21 -3.41 -2.16
N CYS A 211 -44.23 -4.13 -1.03
CA CYS A 211 -43.25 -5.17 -0.76
C CYS A 211 -43.63 -6.42 -1.58
N GLY A 212 -42.91 -6.71 -2.67
CA GLY A 212 -43.18 -7.90 -3.47
C GLY A 212 -42.28 -8.01 -4.70
N VAL A 213 -42.15 -9.24 -5.21
CA VAL A 213 -41.41 -9.57 -6.44
C VAL A 213 -42.35 -9.58 -7.64
N ASP A 214 -42.69 -8.40 -8.18
CA ASP A 214 -43.50 -8.31 -9.40
C ASP A 214 -42.64 -8.21 -10.67
N GLU A 215 -41.88 -9.27 -10.90
CA GLU A 215 -41.66 -9.81 -12.25
C GLU A 215 -41.82 -11.33 -12.19
N LYS A 216 -42.41 -11.92 -13.23
CA LYS A 216 -42.68 -13.36 -13.44
C LYS A 216 -44.01 -13.95 -12.89
N SER A 217 -45.04 -13.14 -12.66
CA SER A 217 -46.43 -13.66 -12.63
C SER A 217 -46.88 -14.16 -14.02
N GLU A 218 -46.50 -13.46 -15.10
CA GLU A 218 -46.75 -13.91 -16.48
C GLU A 218 -45.99 -15.21 -16.84
N PHE A 219 -44.84 -15.51 -16.24
CA PHE A 219 -44.01 -16.65 -16.65
C PHE A 219 -44.76 -17.97 -16.50
N CYS A 220 -45.54 -18.17 -15.43
CA CYS A 220 -46.29 -19.39 -15.20
C CYS A 220 -47.72 -19.37 -15.79
N ALA A 221 -48.18 -18.24 -16.36
CA ALA A 221 -49.58 -18.04 -16.74
C ALA A 221 -50.09 -19.01 -17.83
N ASP A 222 -49.19 -19.51 -18.69
CA ASP A 222 -49.45 -20.51 -19.74
C ASP A 222 -48.79 -21.89 -19.47
N LYS A 223 -48.12 -22.04 -18.31
CA LYS A 223 -47.19 -23.14 -17.99
C LYS A 223 -47.67 -24.01 -16.83
N ALA A 224 -48.87 -24.57 -16.97
CA ALA A 224 -49.55 -25.26 -15.87
C ALA A 224 -48.93 -26.61 -15.48
N GLY A 225 -48.42 -26.72 -14.24
CA GLY A 225 -48.19 -27.99 -13.55
C GLY A 225 -46.87 -28.70 -13.84
N SER A 226 -45.86 -27.98 -14.33
CA SER A 226 -44.53 -28.52 -14.62
C SER A 226 -43.41 -27.56 -14.21
N SER A 227 -42.18 -28.06 -14.20
CA SER A 227 -40.94 -27.30 -14.05
C SER A 227 -40.41 -26.84 -15.42
N TRP A 228 -39.77 -25.67 -15.45
CA TRP A 228 -39.32 -24.99 -16.66
C TRP A 228 -37.96 -24.31 -16.46
N CYS A 229 -37.08 -24.38 -17.44
CA CYS A 229 -35.79 -23.70 -17.42
C CYS A 229 -35.93 -22.19 -17.69
N VAL A 230 -35.21 -21.39 -16.90
CA VAL A 230 -34.89 -19.98 -17.19
C VAL A 230 -33.42 -19.79 -16.82
N ASP A 231 -32.56 -19.77 -17.84
CA ASP A 231 -31.11 -19.83 -17.68
C ASP A 231 -30.70 -21.06 -16.83
N ASP A 232 -29.85 -20.89 -15.82
CA ASP A 232 -29.44 -21.95 -14.89
C ASP A 232 -30.48 -22.25 -13.78
N LEU A 233 -31.70 -21.68 -13.88
CA LEU A 233 -32.75 -21.80 -12.85
C LEU A 233 -33.90 -22.71 -13.32
N LEU A 234 -34.23 -23.72 -12.52
CA LEU A 234 -35.45 -24.51 -12.69
C LEU A 234 -36.60 -23.88 -11.92
N ILE A 235 -37.62 -23.40 -12.62
CA ILE A 235 -38.81 -22.76 -12.05
C ILE A 235 -39.97 -23.76 -12.02
N TYR A 236 -40.52 -24.02 -10.85
CA TYR A 236 -41.72 -24.82 -10.67
C TYR A 236 -42.97 -23.95 -10.82
N CYS A 237 -43.90 -24.32 -11.70
CA CYS A 237 -45.16 -23.63 -11.90
C CYS A 237 -46.36 -24.46 -11.40
N SER A 238 -47.21 -23.88 -10.57
CA SER A 238 -48.49 -24.46 -10.12
C SER A 238 -49.60 -23.40 -10.17
N ASP A 239 -50.77 -23.76 -10.69
CA ASP A 239 -51.95 -22.89 -10.77
C ASP A 239 -51.71 -21.48 -11.36
N GLY A 240 -50.82 -21.39 -12.35
CA GLY A 240 -50.47 -20.13 -13.02
C GLY A 240 -49.43 -19.27 -12.28
N GLN A 241 -48.90 -19.75 -11.15
CA GLN A 241 -47.91 -19.04 -10.32
C GLN A 241 -46.63 -19.87 -10.12
N ILE A 242 -45.53 -19.20 -9.77
CA ILE A 242 -44.29 -19.87 -9.38
C ILE A 242 -44.49 -20.50 -7.99
N SER A 243 -44.48 -21.83 -7.93
CA SER A 243 -44.57 -22.60 -6.68
C SER A 243 -43.20 -22.91 -6.07
N GLY A 244 -42.11 -22.68 -6.80
CA GLY A 244 -40.74 -22.87 -6.33
C GLY A 244 -39.69 -22.52 -7.38
N LYS A 245 -38.43 -22.41 -6.95
CA LYS A 245 -37.25 -22.19 -7.81
C LYS A 245 -36.09 -23.05 -7.27
N GLU A 246 -35.27 -23.60 -8.15
CA GLU A 246 -34.05 -24.35 -7.83
C GLU A 246 -32.90 -23.89 -8.73
N GLU A 247 -31.73 -23.59 -8.15
CA GLU A 247 -30.52 -23.31 -8.92
C GLU A 247 -29.88 -24.62 -9.38
N CYS A 248 -29.82 -24.83 -10.69
CA CYS A 248 -29.22 -26.02 -11.27
C CYS A 248 -27.69 -25.85 -11.33
N LEU A 249 -26.98 -26.52 -10.42
CA LEU A 249 -25.51 -26.44 -10.30
C LEU A 249 -24.72 -26.74 -11.59
N ASN A 250 -25.34 -27.46 -12.55
CA ASN A 250 -24.77 -27.83 -13.85
C ASN A 250 -25.62 -27.33 -15.03
N GLY A 251 -26.40 -26.27 -14.84
CA GLY A 251 -27.37 -25.77 -15.82
C GLY A 251 -28.69 -26.54 -15.84
N CYS A 252 -29.73 -25.88 -16.34
CA CYS A 252 -31.05 -26.46 -16.51
C CYS A 252 -31.17 -27.11 -17.90
N VAL A 253 -31.83 -28.27 -18.00
CA VAL A 253 -31.99 -29.01 -19.27
C VAL A 253 -33.46 -29.03 -19.68
N GLU A 254 -33.72 -28.41 -20.84
CA GLU A 254 -35.04 -28.45 -21.48
C GLU A 254 -35.42 -29.88 -21.90
N SER A 255 -36.56 -30.36 -21.43
CA SER A 255 -37.10 -31.68 -21.77
C SER A 255 -37.83 -31.64 -23.13
N PRO A 256 -37.52 -32.53 -24.08
CA PRO A 256 -38.18 -32.51 -25.38
C PRO A 256 -39.65 -32.95 -25.30
N GLY A 257 -40.57 -31.98 -25.36
CA GLY A 257 -42.02 -32.19 -25.45
C GLY A 257 -42.78 -31.67 -24.22
N PRO A 258 -43.92 -32.28 -23.84
CA PRO A 258 -44.70 -31.86 -22.67
C PRO A 258 -44.16 -32.44 -21.34
N ALA A 259 -42.90 -32.89 -21.32
CA ALA A 259 -42.25 -33.40 -20.11
C ALA A 259 -41.67 -32.21 -19.32
N PRO A 260 -41.71 -32.22 -17.98
CA PRO A 260 -41.11 -31.16 -17.18
C PRO A 260 -39.60 -31.07 -17.40
N ASP A 261 -39.06 -29.85 -17.39
CA ASP A 261 -37.63 -29.62 -17.42
C ASP A 261 -36.99 -30.10 -16.12
N VAL A 262 -35.69 -30.39 -16.16
CA VAL A 262 -34.94 -30.92 -15.02
C VAL A 262 -33.58 -30.22 -14.91
N CYS A 263 -33.07 -30.06 -13.68
CA CYS A 263 -31.66 -29.72 -13.53
C CYS A 263 -30.80 -30.82 -14.13
N GLY A 264 -29.75 -30.43 -14.87
CA GLY A 264 -28.87 -31.37 -15.55
C GLY A 264 -28.33 -32.43 -14.59
N PRO A 265 -28.50 -33.74 -14.89
CA PRO A 265 -28.01 -34.79 -14.01
C PRO A 265 -26.50 -34.60 -13.83
N GLY A 266 -26.05 -34.54 -12.56
CA GLY A 266 -24.68 -34.19 -12.18
C GLY A 266 -23.61 -35.23 -12.51
N GLY A 267 -23.67 -35.83 -13.68
CA GLY A 267 -22.46 -36.29 -14.36
C GLY A 267 -21.79 -35.08 -14.99
N ALA A 268 -20.54 -34.82 -14.62
CA ALA A 268 -19.62 -34.35 -15.65
C ALA A 268 -19.76 -35.33 -16.82
N GLU A 269 -19.90 -34.84 -18.05
CA GLU A 269 -19.78 -35.71 -19.22
C GLU A 269 -18.46 -36.47 -19.06
N SER A 270 -18.56 -37.78 -18.82
CA SER A 270 -17.37 -38.59 -18.68
C SER A 270 -16.62 -38.41 -19.99
N PHE A 271 -15.40 -37.91 -19.91
CA PHE A 271 -14.57 -37.62 -21.08
C PHE A 271 -14.40 -38.84 -22.00
N CYS A 272 -14.75 -40.02 -21.48
CA CYS A 272 -14.77 -41.32 -22.12
C CYS A 272 -16.09 -41.72 -22.79
N VAL A 273 -17.19 -40.95 -22.72
CA VAL A 273 -18.51 -41.36 -23.30
C VAL A 273 -18.42 -41.63 -24.80
N ASP A 274 -17.70 -40.77 -25.53
CA ASP A 274 -17.47 -40.89 -26.98
C ASP A 274 -16.05 -41.36 -27.32
N LYS A 275 -15.41 -42.13 -26.42
CA LYS A 275 -14.05 -42.65 -26.57
C LYS A 275 -14.02 -44.17 -26.40
N ASP A 276 -13.31 -44.84 -27.31
CA ASP A 276 -12.98 -46.26 -27.14
C ASP A 276 -12.04 -46.47 -25.93
N ASP A 277 -12.01 -47.69 -25.41
CA ASP A 277 -11.11 -48.10 -24.31
C ASP A 277 -9.65 -47.81 -24.68
N GLY A 278 -9.00 -46.91 -23.92
CA GLY A 278 -7.73 -46.33 -24.33
C GLY A 278 -7.34 -45.10 -23.51
N SER A 279 -6.17 -44.53 -23.79
CA SER A 279 -5.73 -43.27 -23.18
C SER A 279 -5.91 -42.10 -24.14
N TRP A 280 -6.33 -40.95 -23.62
CA TRP A 280 -6.81 -39.81 -24.40
C TRP A 280 -6.42 -38.47 -23.75
N CYS A 281 -5.99 -37.48 -24.53
CA CYS A 281 -5.52 -36.18 -24.02
C CYS A 281 -6.68 -35.24 -23.65
N LYS A 282 -6.79 -34.90 -22.37
CA LYS A 282 -7.66 -33.86 -21.82
C LYS A 282 -6.82 -32.64 -21.41
N GLY A 283 -6.34 -31.91 -22.42
CA GLY A 283 -5.34 -30.85 -22.21
C GLY A 283 -3.99 -31.44 -21.77
N PRO A 284 -3.39 -31.00 -20.64
CA PRO A 284 -2.12 -31.55 -20.15
C PRO A 284 -2.28 -32.89 -19.39
N VAL A 285 -3.50 -33.39 -19.22
CA VAL A 285 -3.80 -34.63 -18.50
C VAL A 285 -4.07 -35.75 -19.51
N LEU A 286 -3.38 -36.88 -19.37
CA LEU A 286 -3.71 -38.13 -20.05
C LEU A 286 -4.79 -38.87 -19.25
N VAL A 287 -5.92 -39.16 -19.87
CA VAL A 287 -7.08 -39.79 -19.24
C VAL A 287 -7.28 -41.17 -19.87
N THR A 288 -7.20 -42.23 -19.07
CA THR A 288 -7.52 -43.59 -19.51
C THR A 288 -9.00 -43.87 -19.32
N CYS A 289 -9.60 -44.43 -20.36
CA CYS A 289 -11.00 -44.82 -20.48
C CYS A 289 -11.13 -46.34 -20.45
N ASP A 290 -12.12 -46.84 -19.70
CA ASP A 290 -12.54 -48.25 -19.63
C ASP A 290 -14.08 -48.28 -19.55
N ALA A 291 -14.72 -48.86 -20.56
CA ALA A 291 -16.18 -48.96 -20.73
C ALA A 291 -16.90 -47.62 -20.49
N ALA A 292 -16.50 -46.58 -21.23
CA ALA A 292 -17.00 -45.20 -21.15
C ALA A 292 -16.79 -44.47 -19.79
N ASN A 293 -16.02 -45.04 -18.88
CA ASN A 293 -15.66 -44.43 -17.58
C ASN A 293 -14.18 -44.06 -17.54
N ILE A 294 -13.84 -43.00 -16.81
CA ILE A 294 -12.44 -42.65 -16.52
C ILE A 294 -11.88 -43.67 -15.52
N SER A 295 -10.93 -44.49 -15.96
CA SER A 295 -10.23 -45.47 -15.13
C SER A 295 -8.93 -44.93 -14.51
N LYS A 296 -8.33 -43.90 -15.11
CA LYS A 296 -7.12 -43.22 -14.61
C LYS A 296 -6.99 -41.81 -15.18
N GLU A 297 -6.46 -40.88 -14.39
CA GLU A 297 -5.95 -39.59 -14.87
C GLU A 297 -4.47 -39.44 -14.48
N GLU A 298 -3.63 -38.96 -15.39
CA GLU A 298 -2.18 -38.73 -15.18
C GLU A 298 -1.77 -37.39 -15.79
N LEU A 299 -1.22 -36.48 -14.97
CA LEU A 299 -0.72 -35.20 -15.46
C LEU A 299 0.62 -35.42 -16.18
N CYS A 300 0.70 -35.06 -17.46
CA CYS A 300 1.89 -35.28 -18.25
C CYS A 300 2.99 -34.25 -17.96
N MET A 301 4.23 -34.73 -17.79
CA MET A 301 5.41 -33.87 -17.56
C MET A 301 5.81 -33.04 -18.80
N PHE A 302 5.42 -33.49 -19.98
CA PHE A 302 5.48 -32.77 -21.26
C PHE A 302 4.08 -32.78 -21.89
N PRO A 303 3.77 -31.92 -22.88
CA PRO A 303 2.45 -31.89 -23.49
C PRO A 303 1.96 -33.28 -23.93
N CYS A 304 0.71 -33.60 -23.61
CA CYS A 304 0.06 -34.83 -24.07
C CYS A 304 -0.03 -34.79 -25.60
N VAL A 305 0.42 -35.86 -26.26
CA VAL A 305 0.47 -35.95 -27.73
C VAL A 305 -0.58 -36.94 -28.23
N THR A 306 -1.36 -36.48 -29.22
CA THR A 306 -2.42 -37.29 -29.81
C THR A 306 -1.84 -38.39 -30.70
N GLY A 307 -2.28 -39.63 -30.51
CA GLY A 307 -1.86 -40.76 -31.31
C GLY A 307 -2.26 -40.64 -32.79
N GLN A 308 -1.53 -41.33 -33.67
CA GLN A 308 -2.01 -41.64 -35.03
C GLN A 308 -3.34 -42.42 -34.94
N PRO A 309 -4.23 -42.36 -35.95
CA PRO A 309 -5.70 -42.41 -35.78
C PRO A 309 -6.37 -43.71 -35.28
N THR A 310 -5.60 -44.66 -34.73
CA THR A 310 -6.10 -45.88 -34.05
C THR A 310 -5.28 -46.23 -32.81
N GLY A 311 -4.51 -45.29 -32.25
CA GLY A 311 -3.63 -45.51 -31.11
C GLY A 311 -4.04 -44.65 -29.91
N ASN A 312 -3.80 -45.18 -28.71
CA ASN A 312 -3.88 -44.40 -27.47
C ASN A 312 -2.99 -43.17 -27.57
N ASP A 313 -3.48 -42.06 -27.04
CA ASP A 313 -2.66 -40.89 -26.75
C ASP A 313 -1.65 -41.24 -25.64
N GLU A 314 -0.55 -40.50 -25.61
CA GLU A 314 0.50 -40.67 -24.59
C GLU A 314 1.00 -39.32 -24.07
N CYS A 315 1.54 -39.33 -22.85
CA CYS A 315 2.31 -38.18 -22.38
C CYS A 315 3.55 -38.04 -23.26
N GLY A 316 3.76 -36.84 -23.82
CA GLY A 316 4.85 -36.58 -24.74
C GLY A 316 6.19 -37.09 -24.22
N GLN A 317 6.82 -37.97 -24.98
CA GLN A 317 8.22 -38.33 -24.72
C GLN A 317 9.10 -37.11 -25.06
N PRO A 318 10.23 -36.91 -24.34
CA PRO A 318 11.17 -35.84 -24.68
C PRO A 318 11.60 -35.95 -26.15
N GLY A 319 11.58 -34.82 -26.85
CA GLY A 319 11.42 -34.81 -28.31
C GLY A 319 12.58 -35.41 -29.11
N ASN A 320 12.23 -36.43 -29.91
CA ASN A 320 13.02 -37.10 -30.95
C ASN A 320 14.23 -37.94 -30.44
N PRO A 321 14.13 -39.30 -30.42
CA PRO A 321 15.26 -40.16 -30.10
C PRO A 321 16.43 -40.05 -31.11
N GLU A 322 16.17 -39.66 -32.36
CA GLU A 322 17.22 -39.51 -33.38
C GLU A 322 18.30 -38.50 -32.98
N PHE A 323 18.00 -37.54 -32.11
CA PHE A 323 19.01 -36.55 -31.71
C PHE A 323 20.19 -37.21 -30.95
N CYS A 324 19.93 -38.27 -30.20
CA CYS A 324 20.97 -39.04 -29.50
C CYS A 324 21.49 -40.24 -30.31
N THR A 325 20.88 -40.58 -31.45
CA THR A 325 21.41 -41.61 -32.36
C THR A 325 22.78 -41.17 -32.90
N GLU A 326 23.74 -42.10 -32.88
CA GLU A 326 25.17 -41.86 -33.16
C GLU A 326 25.91 -40.88 -32.22
N LYS A 327 25.23 -40.30 -31.22
CA LYS A 327 25.88 -39.50 -30.17
C LYS A 327 26.45 -40.38 -29.06
N GLN A 328 27.58 -40.00 -28.50
CA GLN A 328 28.11 -40.63 -27.29
C GLN A 328 27.39 -40.13 -26.04
N ASN A 329 27.43 -40.90 -24.95
CA ASN A 329 26.89 -40.48 -23.65
C ASN A 329 27.51 -39.14 -23.22
N GLY A 330 26.70 -38.13 -23.00
CA GLY A 330 27.18 -36.76 -22.78
C GLY A 330 26.09 -35.72 -23.01
N LYS A 331 26.47 -34.44 -22.97
CA LYS A 331 25.58 -33.34 -23.32
C LYS A 331 25.89 -32.82 -24.72
N TRP A 332 24.85 -32.39 -25.43
CA TRP A 332 24.89 -32.01 -26.84
C TRP A 332 23.90 -30.88 -27.09
N CYS A 333 24.26 -29.90 -27.90
CA CYS A 333 23.38 -28.80 -28.27
C CYS A 333 22.42 -29.17 -29.39
N LYS A 334 21.17 -28.74 -29.24
CA LYS A 334 20.15 -28.68 -30.28
C LYS A 334 19.55 -27.29 -30.24
N ASP A 335 19.91 -26.44 -31.19
CA ASP A 335 19.47 -25.04 -31.24
C ASP A 335 19.77 -24.29 -29.93
N THR A 336 18.76 -23.81 -29.22
CA THR A 336 18.88 -23.15 -27.89
C THR A 336 18.97 -24.11 -26.71
N GLN A 337 18.86 -25.43 -26.94
CA GLN A 337 18.67 -26.42 -25.88
C GLN A 337 19.91 -27.28 -25.66
N LEU A 338 20.25 -27.52 -24.40
CA LEU A 338 21.27 -28.49 -23.97
C LEU A 338 20.60 -29.82 -23.64
N ILE A 339 20.88 -30.83 -24.45
CA ILE A 339 20.29 -32.16 -24.36
C ILE A 339 21.34 -33.15 -23.82
N THR A 340 20.98 -33.93 -22.80
CA THR A 340 21.83 -35.00 -22.27
C THR A 340 21.39 -36.34 -22.86
N CYS A 341 22.32 -37.02 -23.50
CA CYS A 341 22.15 -38.35 -24.11
C CYS A 341 22.76 -39.45 -23.23
N GLN A 342 22.09 -40.58 -23.12
CA GLN A 342 22.62 -41.82 -22.55
C GLN A 342 22.23 -43.00 -23.43
N GLY A 343 23.18 -43.49 -24.25
CA GLY A 343 22.87 -44.26 -25.44
C GLY A 343 22.09 -43.41 -26.45
N GLU A 344 21.23 -44.05 -27.22
CA GLU A 344 20.34 -43.41 -28.20
C GLU A 344 19.10 -42.75 -27.55
N GLN A 345 19.18 -42.35 -26.28
CA GLN A 345 18.05 -41.83 -25.51
C GLN A 345 18.37 -40.45 -24.93
N VAL A 346 17.44 -39.51 -25.11
CA VAL A 346 17.41 -38.21 -24.43
C VAL A 346 16.98 -38.44 -22.98
N VAL A 347 17.89 -38.23 -22.03
CA VAL A 347 17.61 -38.39 -20.58
C VAL A 347 17.38 -37.06 -19.86
N GLN A 348 17.77 -35.93 -20.45
CA GLN A 348 17.49 -34.59 -19.94
C GLN A 348 17.52 -33.56 -21.07
N GLN A 349 16.70 -32.52 -20.99
CA GLN A 349 16.67 -31.39 -21.92
C GLN A 349 16.53 -30.10 -21.10
N PHE A 350 17.30 -29.06 -21.46
CA PHE A 350 17.34 -27.80 -20.74
C PHE A 350 17.44 -26.62 -21.72
N GLU A 351 16.57 -25.62 -21.57
CA GLU A 351 16.59 -24.40 -22.39
C GLU A 351 17.74 -23.50 -21.94
N CYS A 352 18.69 -23.16 -22.81
CA CYS A 352 19.79 -22.26 -22.47
C CYS A 352 19.42 -20.80 -22.78
N PRO A 353 19.32 -19.89 -21.78
CA PRO A 353 18.86 -18.51 -22.01
C PRO A 353 19.72 -17.69 -22.97
N TRP A 354 20.99 -18.08 -23.15
CA TRP A 354 21.97 -17.41 -24.01
C TRP A 354 22.40 -18.27 -25.21
N GLY A 355 21.59 -19.28 -25.55
CA GLY A 355 21.93 -20.29 -26.55
C GLY A 355 22.83 -21.41 -26.00
N CYS A 356 22.98 -22.47 -26.78
CA CYS A 356 23.81 -23.62 -26.43
C CYS A 356 25.15 -23.57 -27.19
N LYS A 357 26.26 -23.90 -26.52
CA LYS A 357 27.63 -23.85 -27.06
C LYS A 357 28.15 -25.28 -27.26
N SER A 358 28.29 -25.68 -28.53
CA SER A 358 28.92 -26.96 -28.86
C SER A 358 30.43 -26.93 -28.67
N ASN A 359 30.95 -27.96 -28.01
CA ASN A 359 32.36 -28.16 -27.73
C ASN A 359 33.01 -29.10 -28.76
N ALA A 360 34.34 -29.23 -28.70
CA ALA A 360 35.08 -30.11 -29.60
C ALA A 360 34.68 -31.59 -29.40
N VAL A 361 34.69 -32.37 -30.49
CA VAL A 361 34.28 -33.78 -30.52
C VAL A 361 34.95 -34.58 -29.40
N GLY A 362 34.12 -35.15 -28.51
CA GLY A 362 34.55 -35.93 -27.34
C GLY A 362 34.47 -35.18 -26.00
N LEU A 363 34.12 -33.88 -26.02
CA LEU A 363 33.73 -33.12 -24.83
C LEU A 363 32.22 -32.90 -24.83
N ALA A 364 31.63 -32.81 -23.64
CA ALA A 364 30.21 -32.49 -23.50
C ALA A 364 29.96 -31.01 -23.80
N ASP A 365 28.86 -30.72 -24.49
CA ASP A 365 28.38 -29.37 -24.75
C ASP A 365 27.88 -28.71 -23.45
N GLU A 366 27.76 -27.38 -23.48
CA GLU A 366 27.31 -26.57 -22.34
C GLU A 366 26.34 -25.47 -22.80
N CYS A 367 25.50 -24.96 -21.90
CA CYS A 367 24.83 -23.69 -22.17
C CYS A 367 25.89 -22.60 -22.30
N ALA A 368 25.74 -21.70 -23.26
CA ALA A 368 26.67 -20.60 -23.43
C ALA A 368 26.66 -19.73 -22.17
N SER A 369 27.76 -19.78 -21.41
CA SER A 369 28.10 -18.74 -20.46
C SER A 369 28.65 -17.54 -21.22
N GLN A 370 28.55 -16.34 -20.66
CA GLN A 370 29.31 -15.19 -21.18
C GLN A 370 30.81 -15.54 -21.13
N ASN A 371 31.43 -15.76 -22.29
CA ASN A 371 32.84 -16.12 -22.38
C ASN A 371 33.70 -14.89 -22.05
N PHE A 372 34.44 -14.95 -20.94
CA PHE A 372 35.57 -14.06 -20.68
C PHE A 372 36.81 -14.60 -21.45
N CYS A 373 37.46 -13.75 -22.26
CA CYS A 373 38.57 -14.14 -23.13
C CYS A 373 39.96 -14.08 -22.43
N THR A 374 40.94 -14.84 -22.96
CA THR A 374 42.14 -15.24 -22.20
C THR A 374 43.51 -15.10 -22.93
N SER A 375 43.68 -14.22 -23.94
CA SER A 375 45.01 -13.98 -24.55
C SER A 375 45.22 -12.62 -25.27
N VAL A 376 46.50 -12.19 -25.39
CA VAL A 376 46.97 -10.89 -25.94
C VAL A 376 47.74 -11.06 -27.28
N PRO A 377 47.59 -10.17 -28.28
CA PRO A 377 48.45 -10.12 -29.48
C PRO A 377 49.75 -9.31 -29.26
N SER A 378 50.70 -9.39 -30.22
CA SER A 378 52.02 -8.76 -30.10
C SER A 378 52.10 -7.28 -30.52
N THR A 379 53.16 -6.60 -30.09
CA THR A 379 53.31 -5.13 -30.03
C THR A 379 53.51 -4.37 -31.35
N ASN A 380 53.45 -5.03 -32.51
CA ASN A 380 53.69 -4.40 -33.82
C ASN A 380 52.63 -4.81 -34.87
N SER A 381 51.35 -4.50 -34.62
CA SER A 381 50.27 -4.60 -35.61
C SER A 381 49.87 -3.20 -36.11
N SER A 382 49.77 -3.03 -37.44
CA SER A 382 49.25 -1.80 -38.07
C SER A 382 47.74 -1.84 -38.34
N ASN A 383 47.06 -2.91 -37.95
CA ASN A 383 45.60 -3.03 -38.04
C ASN A 383 44.98 -2.86 -36.63
N PRO A 384 43.90 -2.07 -36.48
CA PRO A 384 43.22 -1.91 -35.20
C PRO A 384 42.55 -3.24 -34.79
N PRO A 385 42.52 -3.58 -33.48
CA PRO A 385 41.84 -4.76 -32.98
C PRO A 385 40.31 -4.62 -33.11
N GLY A 386 39.63 -5.74 -33.33
CA GLY A 386 38.16 -5.80 -33.28
C GLY A 386 37.61 -5.46 -31.89
N SER A 387 36.38 -4.95 -31.85
CA SER A 387 35.76 -4.26 -30.72
C SER A 387 35.30 -5.16 -29.55
N SER A 388 36.06 -6.19 -29.18
CA SER A 388 35.62 -7.22 -28.22
C SER A 388 36.67 -7.71 -27.21
N CYS A 389 37.64 -6.88 -26.84
CA CYS A 389 38.60 -7.16 -25.75
C CYS A 389 38.82 -5.93 -24.85
N SER A 390 38.60 -6.09 -23.54
CA SER A 390 38.98 -5.09 -22.52
C SER A 390 40.11 -5.63 -21.65
N TYR A 391 41.13 -4.81 -21.40
CA TYR A 391 42.16 -5.07 -20.38
C TYR A 391 41.85 -4.25 -19.13
N MET A 392 42.07 -4.84 -17.95
CA MET A 392 42.28 -4.06 -16.73
C MET A 392 43.79 -3.98 -16.49
N ASP A 393 44.32 -2.77 -16.41
CA ASP A 393 45.58 -2.50 -15.74
C ASP A 393 45.31 -1.62 -14.52
N TRP A 394 46.07 -1.82 -13.45
CA TRP A 394 45.85 -1.19 -12.15
C TRP A 394 47.02 -0.27 -11.80
N GLU A 395 47.11 0.87 -12.48
CA GLU A 395 48.05 1.93 -12.08
C GLU A 395 47.38 3.00 -11.21
N LEU A 396 48.12 3.41 -10.18
CA LEU A 396 47.73 4.46 -9.25
C LEU A 396 48.20 5.80 -9.81
N SER A 397 47.26 6.72 -10.02
CA SER A 397 47.60 8.11 -10.38
C SER A 397 48.37 8.77 -9.24
N PRO A 398 49.33 9.69 -9.51
CA PRO A 398 50.13 10.36 -8.46
C PRO A 398 49.34 11.17 -7.41
N ASP A 399 48.05 11.41 -7.64
CA ASP A 399 47.10 12.09 -6.74
C ASP A 399 46.24 11.13 -5.89
N GLY A 400 46.39 9.82 -6.06
CA GLY A 400 45.80 8.80 -5.17
C GLY A 400 44.41 8.28 -5.57
N PHE A 401 43.91 8.59 -6.77
CA PHE A 401 42.62 8.10 -7.26
C PHE A 401 42.76 6.90 -8.23
N TYR A 402 41.73 6.04 -8.23
CA TYR A 402 41.50 5.05 -9.28
C TYR A 402 40.71 5.67 -10.43
N LEU A 403 41.12 5.43 -11.68
CA LEU A 403 40.51 6.04 -12.85
C LEU A 403 39.55 5.07 -13.53
N VAL A 404 38.24 5.32 -13.43
CA VAL A 404 37.20 4.53 -14.10
C VAL A 404 36.97 5.06 -15.51
N SER A 405 37.38 4.30 -16.53
CA SER A 405 37.23 4.67 -17.94
C SER A 405 35.98 4.04 -18.59
N LYS A 406 35.01 4.91 -18.88
CA LYS A 406 34.07 4.88 -20.03
C LYS A 406 33.41 3.52 -20.39
N PHE A 407 32.14 3.36 -20.02
CA PHE A 407 31.20 2.47 -20.71
C PHE A 407 30.47 3.19 -21.86
N GLY A 408 30.17 2.45 -22.92
CA GLY A 408 29.38 2.93 -24.06
C GLY A 408 29.46 1.98 -25.25
N THR A 409 28.39 1.21 -25.46
CA THR A 409 28.09 0.50 -26.71
C THR A 409 26.59 0.56 -26.93
N ASP A 410 26.16 0.92 -28.14
CA ASP A 410 24.87 1.59 -28.38
C ASP A 410 23.71 0.64 -28.76
N GLU A 411 23.80 -0.66 -28.43
CA GLU A 411 22.81 -1.68 -28.83
C GLU A 411 22.38 -2.62 -27.67
N ASP A 412 21.52 -2.11 -26.79
CA ASP A 412 20.64 -2.91 -25.91
C ASP A 412 19.26 -2.24 -25.81
N PRO A 413 18.18 -2.85 -26.35
CA PRO A 413 16.83 -2.30 -26.29
C PRO A 413 16.12 -2.51 -24.93
N THR A 414 16.75 -3.17 -23.95
CA THR A 414 16.13 -3.51 -22.66
C THR A 414 16.54 -2.63 -21.48
N THR A 415 17.49 -1.71 -21.67
CA THR A 415 17.99 -0.85 -20.59
C THR A 415 17.58 0.63 -20.76
N TRP A 416 16.47 1.04 -20.13
CA TRP A 416 16.20 2.45 -19.86
C TRP A 416 16.77 2.85 -18.48
N GLY A 417 17.94 3.49 -18.52
CA GLY A 417 18.51 4.40 -17.51
C GLY A 417 18.34 4.11 -16.02
N ASN A 418 19.42 3.65 -15.35
CA ASN A 418 20.23 4.51 -14.47
C ASN A 418 21.39 3.72 -13.83
N LEU A 419 22.62 4.22 -13.99
CA LEU A 419 23.83 3.66 -13.39
C LEU A 419 24.10 4.28 -12.02
N THR A 420 24.41 3.46 -11.01
CA THR A 420 24.78 3.91 -9.66
C THR A 420 26.22 4.39 -9.59
N SER A 421 26.47 5.65 -9.96
CA SER A 421 27.58 6.49 -9.47
C SER A 421 27.43 7.93 -9.99
N CYS A 422 27.89 8.93 -9.23
CA CYS A 422 27.61 10.34 -9.48
C CYS A 422 28.22 10.90 -10.78
N GLY A 423 27.45 10.88 -11.86
CA GLY A 423 27.84 11.33 -13.21
C GLY A 423 27.87 12.85 -13.46
N TYR A 424 27.91 13.70 -12.42
CA TYR A 424 27.64 15.14 -12.57
C TYR A 424 28.72 15.93 -13.36
N LEU A 425 29.90 15.34 -13.63
CA LEU A 425 30.93 15.95 -14.47
C LEU A 425 30.73 15.75 -15.99
N GLN A 426 29.79 14.91 -16.43
CA GLN A 426 29.62 14.62 -17.87
C GLN A 426 28.75 15.65 -18.62
N ASN A 427 27.93 16.45 -17.93
CA ASN A 427 26.95 17.34 -18.57
C ASN A 427 27.47 18.74 -18.97
N HIS A 428 28.77 19.02 -18.81
CA HIS A 428 29.35 20.33 -19.16
C HIS A 428 30.14 20.37 -20.48
N TYR A 429 30.31 19.25 -21.18
CA TYR A 429 31.02 19.17 -22.46
C TYR A 429 30.24 18.35 -23.48
N ASN A 430 29.82 18.98 -24.58
CA ASN A 430 29.35 18.24 -25.76
C ASN A 430 30.53 17.73 -26.60
N ALA A 431 30.25 16.97 -27.66
CA ALA A 431 31.23 16.35 -28.57
C ALA A 431 32.16 17.32 -29.36
N LYS A 432 32.26 18.59 -28.96
CA LYS A 432 33.17 19.61 -29.50
C LYS A 432 34.10 20.25 -28.45
N ASN A 433 34.19 19.70 -27.23
CA ASN A 433 35.16 20.08 -26.21
C ASN A 433 35.19 21.59 -25.86
N CYS A 434 34.04 22.22 -25.66
CA CYS A 434 33.93 23.57 -25.08
C CYS A 434 33.01 23.56 -23.85
N MET A 435 33.22 24.53 -22.94
CA MET A 435 32.34 24.77 -21.80
C MET A 435 31.06 25.50 -22.27
N TYR A 436 29.90 24.85 -22.18
CA TYR A 436 28.67 25.27 -22.87
C TYR A 436 27.60 25.83 -21.91
N ASP A 437 26.99 26.97 -22.27
CA ASP A 437 25.90 27.61 -21.53
C ASP A 437 24.52 27.21 -22.07
N GLN A 438 23.70 26.62 -21.20
CA GLN A 438 22.32 26.20 -21.49
C GLN A 438 21.36 27.38 -21.73
N GLY A 439 21.58 28.54 -21.12
CA GLY A 439 20.71 29.72 -21.22
C GLY A 439 20.94 30.52 -22.51
N THR A 440 22.20 30.69 -22.92
CA THR A 440 22.56 31.43 -24.15
C THR A 440 22.80 30.54 -25.38
N LYS A 441 22.90 29.21 -25.19
CA LYS A 441 23.19 28.20 -26.23
C LYS A 441 24.56 28.38 -26.92
N ALA A 442 25.53 29.01 -26.26
CA ALA A 442 26.86 29.29 -26.78
C ALA A 442 28.01 28.68 -25.94
N CYS A 443 29.21 28.57 -26.52
CA CYS A 443 30.45 28.25 -25.78
C CYS A 443 30.94 29.49 -25.01
N LEU A 444 31.43 29.30 -23.78
CA LEU A 444 31.84 30.40 -22.90
C LEU A 444 33.33 30.82 -23.01
N SER A 445 34.24 29.92 -23.43
CA SER A 445 35.65 30.29 -23.73
C SER A 445 36.41 29.21 -24.51
N ASP A 446 37.56 29.59 -25.08
CA ASP A 446 38.42 28.76 -25.95
C ASP A 446 39.79 28.36 -25.30
N SER A 447 39.94 28.46 -23.98
CA SER A 447 41.25 28.31 -23.30
C SER A 447 41.51 26.88 -22.79
N PHE A 448 42.70 26.32 -23.08
CA PHE A 448 43.04 24.89 -22.90
C PHE A 448 44.25 24.62 -21.96
N ASP A 449 44.62 25.54 -21.07
CA ASP A 449 45.85 25.41 -20.26
C ASP A 449 45.63 24.90 -18.82
N ILE A 450 45.90 23.60 -18.58
CA ILE A 450 46.47 23.08 -17.32
C ILE A 450 47.55 22.03 -17.69
N PRO A 451 48.79 22.11 -17.16
CA PRO A 451 49.91 21.29 -17.64
C PRO A 451 50.05 19.92 -16.94
N TRP A 452 50.57 18.93 -17.67
CA TRP A 452 50.95 17.60 -17.16
C TRP A 452 52.45 17.34 -17.27
N THR A 453 53.02 16.62 -16.31
CA THR A 453 54.37 15.99 -16.40
C THR A 453 54.38 14.63 -15.70
N GLN A 454 55.00 13.64 -16.33
CA GLN A 454 54.96 12.21 -15.99
C GLN A 454 56.29 11.71 -15.37
N GLY A 455 56.24 10.74 -14.46
CA GLY A 455 57.44 10.00 -13.99
C GLY A 455 57.13 8.79 -13.11
N HIS A 456 57.72 7.62 -13.41
CA HIS A 456 57.63 6.37 -12.65
C HIS A 456 58.77 6.21 -11.63
N VAL A 457 58.49 5.62 -10.44
CA VAL A 457 59.44 4.79 -9.66
C VAL A 457 58.70 3.79 -8.75
N ASP A 458 59.10 2.51 -8.73
CA ASP A 458 58.65 1.48 -7.78
C ASP A 458 59.23 1.63 -6.36
N TYR A 459 58.45 1.34 -5.31
CA TYR A 459 58.96 1.16 -3.93
C TYR A 459 58.21 0.10 -3.11
N SER A 460 58.89 -0.49 -2.11
CA SER A 460 58.41 -1.66 -1.36
C SER A 460 57.71 -1.34 -0.01
N ILE A 461 56.78 -2.22 0.36
CA ILE A 461 55.80 -2.06 1.45
C ILE A 461 56.42 -1.74 2.83
N GLN A 462 57.62 -2.22 3.14
CA GLN A 462 58.29 -1.98 4.44
C GLN A 462 58.62 -0.50 4.68
N GLN A 463 58.90 0.28 3.63
CA GLN A 463 59.18 1.71 3.77
C GLN A 463 57.90 2.52 4.04
N MET A 464 56.75 2.03 3.56
CA MET A 464 55.46 2.69 3.75
C MET A 464 55.01 2.64 5.22
N VAL A 465 55.05 1.45 5.84
CA VAL A 465 54.69 1.27 7.26
C VAL A 465 55.58 2.10 8.18
N THR A 466 56.89 2.17 7.88
CA THR A 466 57.84 2.97 8.66
C THR A 466 57.58 4.48 8.54
N LYS A 467 57.13 4.96 7.38
CA LYS A 467 56.75 6.38 7.19
C LYS A 467 55.43 6.73 7.86
N VAL A 468 54.42 5.86 7.81
CA VAL A 468 53.10 6.11 8.43
C VAL A 468 53.23 6.27 9.94
N SER A 469 53.99 5.40 10.63
CA SER A 469 54.24 5.55 12.07
C SER A 469 55.09 6.77 12.43
N ALA A 470 55.80 7.38 11.48
CA ALA A 470 56.59 8.60 11.67
C ALA A 470 55.82 9.90 11.33
N HIS A 471 54.53 9.81 10.99
CA HIS A 471 53.68 10.94 10.59
C HIS A 471 52.48 11.20 11.53
N MET A 472 52.54 10.65 12.76
CA MET A 472 51.53 10.87 13.81
C MET A 472 51.97 11.88 14.89
N ASP A 473 53.17 12.45 14.80
CA ASP A 473 53.66 13.56 15.64
C ASP A 473 53.88 14.83 14.79
N GLY A 474 52.95 15.80 14.89
CA GLY A 474 53.16 17.19 14.44
C GLY A 474 52.38 17.66 13.20
N ASP A 475 51.60 18.74 13.38
CA ASP A 475 51.05 19.71 12.42
C ASP A 475 50.63 19.25 11.01
N VAL A 476 49.32 19.04 10.85
CA VAL A 476 48.65 18.81 9.55
C VAL A 476 48.10 20.13 8.99
N PRO A 477 48.44 20.48 7.74
CA PRO A 477 47.43 21.09 6.87
C PRO A 477 47.49 20.58 5.40
N ALA A 478 46.54 19.73 5.06
CA ALA A 478 45.99 19.56 3.71
C ALA A 478 44.49 19.22 3.89
N PRO A 479 43.58 19.66 3.00
CA PRO A 479 42.15 19.56 3.26
C PRO A 479 41.72 18.09 3.34
N LYS A 480 41.30 17.65 4.53
CA LYS A 480 40.57 16.41 4.68
C LYS A 480 39.18 16.65 4.11
N TYR A 481 38.82 15.96 3.04
CA TYR A 481 37.43 15.89 2.63
C TYR A 481 36.64 15.08 3.67
N PHE A 482 35.51 15.61 4.10
CA PHE A 482 34.63 15.00 5.08
C PHE A 482 33.37 14.54 4.37
N TYR A 483 33.19 13.22 4.29
CA TYR A 483 32.08 12.56 3.63
C TYR A 483 30.93 12.33 4.62
N VAL A 484 29.70 12.50 4.12
CA VAL A 484 28.47 12.00 4.74
C VAL A 484 27.59 11.39 3.65
N ALA A 485 27.18 10.14 3.83
CA ALA A 485 25.99 9.58 3.19
C ALA A 485 24.94 9.31 4.27
N GLY A 486 23.67 9.30 3.89
CA GLY A 486 22.59 8.92 4.77
C GLY A 486 21.44 8.43 3.92
N ALA A 487 20.75 7.38 4.38
CA ALA A 487 19.71 6.71 3.62
C ALA A 487 18.47 7.58 3.28
N GLN A 488 18.49 8.89 3.58
CA GLN A 488 17.43 9.83 3.25
C GLN A 488 17.97 11.22 2.84
N ARG A 489 17.75 11.55 1.56
CA ARG A 489 17.29 12.87 1.06
C ARG A 489 18.23 14.09 1.09
N PHE A 490 19.55 13.95 1.19
CA PHE A 490 20.45 15.05 0.80
C PHE A 490 20.78 14.89 -0.68
N GLY A 491 20.56 15.91 -1.52
CA GLY A 491 20.82 15.78 -2.97
C GLY A 491 22.30 15.56 -3.26
N CYS A 492 22.64 14.70 -4.24
CA CYS A 492 24.03 14.45 -4.61
C CYS A 492 24.76 15.77 -4.92
N GLY A 493 25.90 15.99 -4.27
CA GLY A 493 26.67 17.23 -4.38
C GLY A 493 26.26 18.34 -3.41
N ALA A 494 25.35 18.06 -2.47
CA ALA A 494 25.04 18.97 -1.37
C ALA A 494 26.27 19.24 -0.50
N THR A 495 26.53 20.51 -0.24
CA THR A 495 27.38 20.93 0.88
C THR A 495 26.49 21.08 2.11
N LEU A 496 26.86 20.47 3.23
CA LEU A 496 26.11 20.52 4.49
C LEU A 496 27.03 21.02 5.61
N ARG A 497 26.46 21.66 6.63
CA ARG A 497 27.13 21.95 7.89
C ARG A 497 26.65 20.97 8.93
N VAL A 498 27.58 20.30 9.61
CA VAL A 498 27.30 19.38 10.71
C VAL A 498 27.91 19.97 11.97
N SER A 499 27.09 20.12 13.01
CA SER A 499 27.49 20.74 14.28
C SER A 499 27.07 19.89 15.47
N ASN A 500 27.97 19.77 16.46
CA ASN A 500 27.70 19.13 17.74
C ASN A 500 27.39 20.22 18.78
N PRO A 501 26.15 20.31 19.31
CA PRO A 501 25.76 21.36 20.26
C PRO A 501 26.48 21.22 21.61
N ASP A 502 26.82 19.99 22.05
CA ASP A 502 27.43 19.74 23.37
C ASP A 502 28.85 20.33 23.51
N ASN A 503 29.55 20.50 22.38
CA ASN A 503 30.94 21.00 22.37
C ASN A 503 31.17 22.17 21.39
N GLY A 504 30.10 22.67 20.75
CA GLY A 504 30.13 23.81 19.83
C GLY A 504 30.94 23.59 18.54
N ARG A 505 31.38 22.36 18.23
CA ARG A 505 32.19 22.09 17.04
C ARG A 505 31.31 22.00 15.81
N CYS A 506 31.72 22.68 14.74
CA CYS A 506 31.05 22.68 13.43
C CYS A 506 32.05 22.36 12.32
N VAL A 507 31.64 21.54 11.34
CA VAL A 507 32.41 21.21 10.13
C VAL A 507 31.51 21.19 8.90
N VAL A 508 32.04 21.68 7.77
CA VAL A 508 31.41 21.57 6.46
C VAL A 508 31.74 20.21 5.83
N VAL A 509 30.73 19.49 5.35
CA VAL A 509 30.84 18.17 4.71
C VAL A 509 30.25 18.19 3.30
N TYR A 510 30.62 17.20 2.48
CA TYR A 510 30.05 16.99 1.15
C TYR A 510 29.26 15.68 1.12
N ALA A 511 28.06 15.71 0.54
CA ALA A 511 27.18 14.55 0.41
C ALA A 511 27.28 13.93 -1.00
N GLU A 512 27.71 12.68 -1.07
CA GLU A 512 27.92 11.96 -2.34
C GLU A 512 26.75 11.07 -2.76
N ASP A 513 25.82 10.76 -1.86
CA ASP A 513 24.63 9.92 -2.10
C ASP A 513 23.35 10.76 -1.94
N GLY A 514 22.27 10.44 -2.66
CA GLY A 514 21.09 11.31 -2.65
C GLY A 514 19.88 10.98 -3.52
N GLY A 515 18.90 11.89 -3.43
CA GLY A 515 17.71 11.95 -4.30
C GLY A 515 16.52 11.07 -3.88
N PRO A 516 15.26 11.47 -4.19
CA PRO A 516 14.09 10.64 -3.94
C PRO A 516 14.08 9.42 -4.86
N GLY A 517 14.11 8.22 -4.30
CA GLY A 517 14.04 6.94 -5.04
C GLY A 517 15.04 5.87 -4.58
N ALA A 518 16.09 6.24 -3.85
CA ALA A 518 17.02 5.27 -3.26
C ALA A 518 16.34 4.39 -2.19
N LYS A 519 16.54 3.07 -2.27
CA LYS A 519 16.06 2.09 -1.29
C LYS A 519 17.25 1.38 -0.64
N TYR A 520 17.34 1.36 0.70
CA TYR A 520 18.21 0.42 1.39
C TYR A 520 17.70 -0.05 2.76
N GLU A 521 18.27 -1.17 3.20
CA GLU A 521 18.18 -1.91 4.47
C GLU A 521 16.98 -1.69 5.43
N GLY A 522 16.00 -2.59 5.31
CA GLY A 522 15.50 -3.41 6.42
C GLY A 522 14.84 -2.72 7.63
N ALA A 523 13.50 -2.81 7.71
CA ALA A 523 12.66 -2.27 8.79
C ALA A 523 12.96 -2.74 10.24
N ASN A 524 13.90 -3.66 10.45
CA ASN A 524 14.24 -4.22 11.77
C ASN A 524 15.06 -3.26 12.67
N TYR A 525 15.48 -2.10 12.17
CA TYR A 525 16.30 -1.12 12.92
C TYR A 525 15.55 0.09 13.48
N GLY A 526 14.21 0.09 13.45
CA GLY A 526 13.39 0.95 14.31
C GLY A 526 13.41 2.44 13.99
N GLY A 527 13.38 2.82 12.70
CA GLY A 527 13.00 4.17 12.25
C GLY A 527 13.95 5.32 12.59
N ARG A 528 15.15 5.06 13.11
CA ARG A 528 16.11 6.10 13.51
C ARG A 528 16.92 6.62 12.33
N ARG A 529 17.23 7.92 12.34
CA ARG A 529 18.04 8.58 11.31
C ARG A 529 19.51 8.19 11.48
N ILE A 530 20.12 7.54 10.50
CA ILE A 530 21.54 7.17 10.48
C ILE A 530 22.25 7.98 9.36
N LEU A 531 23.39 8.59 9.71
CA LEU A 531 24.24 9.40 8.82
C LEU A 531 25.64 8.76 8.69
N ASP A 532 25.87 7.83 7.77
CA ASP A 532 27.20 7.26 7.54
C ASP A 532 28.23 8.35 7.17
N SER A 533 28.97 8.80 8.19
CA SER A 533 29.95 9.87 8.10
C SER A 533 31.36 9.34 8.23
N SER A 534 32.33 9.95 7.55
CA SER A 534 33.72 9.50 7.62
C SER A 534 34.26 9.53 9.06
N PRO A 535 35.21 8.64 9.43
CA PRO A 535 35.82 8.65 10.76
C PRO A 535 36.44 10.00 11.15
N ALA A 536 36.81 10.83 10.16
CA ALA A 536 37.29 12.17 10.39
C ALA A 536 36.20 13.12 10.93
N VAL A 537 34.95 13.02 10.44
CA VAL A 537 33.80 13.80 10.96
C VAL A 537 33.59 13.46 12.44
N ILE A 538 33.57 12.17 12.72
CA ILE A 538 33.31 11.60 14.05
C ILE A 538 34.41 12.02 15.03
N GLN A 539 35.67 11.90 14.63
CA GLN A 539 36.82 12.34 15.42
C GLN A 539 36.83 13.85 15.66
N TYR A 540 36.48 14.65 14.63
CA TYR A 540 36.44 16.10 14.74
C TYR A 540 35.30 16.57 15.67
N LEU A 541 34.10 16.02 15.53
CA LEU A 541 32.92 16.36 16.36
C LEU A 541 32.95 15.70 17.75
N GLN A 542 33.94 14.84 18.05
CA GLN A 542 34.16 14.14 19.33
C GLN A 542 33.00 13.26 19.79
N VAL A 543 32.41 12.54 18.84
CA VAL A 543 31.25 11.67 19.06
C VAL A 543 31.68 10.20 19.19
N LYS A 544 30.97 9.42 20.01
CA LYS A 544 31.50 8.15 20.55
C LYS A 544 31.35 6.92 19.64
N HIS A 545 30.61 7.00 18.52
CA HIS A 545 30.25 5.83 17.71
C HIS A 545 30.35 6.06 16.19
N LEU A 546 30.67 4.98 15.46
CA LEU A 546 30.59 4.88 14.01
C LEU A 546 29.15 4.45 13.64
N GLY A 547 28.47 5.21 12.78
CA GLY A 547 27.04 5.04 12.48
C GLY A 547 26.16 5.59 13.61
N TRP A 548 25.36 6.61 13.31
CA TRP A 548 24.65 7.37 14.34
C TRP A 548 23.37 6.69 14.76
N LYS A 549 23.34 6.17 15.99
CA LYS A 549 22.14 5.63 16.63
C LYS A 549 21.39 6.68 17.49
N VAL A 550 21.90 7.91 17.51
CA VAL A 550 21.47 9.02 18.37
C VAL A 550 21.36 10.28 17.51
N SER A 551 20.15 10.60 17.07
CA SER A 551 19.82 11.81 16.31
C SER A 551 19.99 13.10 17.11
N ASP A 552 20.09 12.98 18.42
CA ASP A 552 19.87 14.07 19.38
C ASP A 552 21.18 14.81 19.73
N LEU A 553 22.31 14.32 19.19
CA LEU A 553 23.68 14.83 19.44
C LEU A 553 24.25 15.67 18.29
N LEU A 554 23.53 15.88 17.19
CA LEU A 554 23.99 16.66 16.04
C LEU A 554 22.88 17.51 15.41
N TYR A 555 23.28 18.69 14.94
CA TYR A 555 22.47 19.56 14.10
C TYR A 555 23.07 19.63 12.69
N VAL A 556 22.22 19.48 11.66
CA VAL A 556 22.60 19.47 10.23
C VAL A 556 21.81 20.54 9.49
N GLU A 557 22.51 21.52 8.88
CA GLU A 557 21.93 22.54 8.01
C GLU A 557 22.57 22.52 6.61
N TRP A 558 21.92 23.13 5.62
CA TRP A 558 22.53 23.34 4.31
C TRP A 558 23.74 24.28 4.39
N GLY A 559 24.73 24.03 3.54
CA GLY A 559 25.90 24.90 3.38
C GLY A 559 25.50 26.30 2.93
N LYS A 560 26.15 27.31 3.52
CA LYS A 560 25.96 28.73 3.21
C LYS A 560 26.96 29.15 2.14
N ALA A 561 26.64 30.23 1.41
CA ALA A 561 27.54 30.74 0.36
C ALA A 561 28.93 31.08 0.94
N GLY A 562 29.97 30.46 0.39
CA GLY A 562 31.36 30.59 0.88
C GLY A 562 31.83 29.45 1.78
N ASP A 563 30.98 28.48 2.11
CA ASP A 563 31.40 27.25 2.79
C ASP A 563 32.30 26.38 1.89
N VAL A 564 33.36 25.82 2.47
CA VAL A 564 34.29 24.90 1.81
C VAL A 564 34.37 23.60 2.62
N PRO A 565 34.20 22.41 2.02
CA PRO A 565 34.32 21.13 2.72
C PRO A 565 35.61 21.02 3.54
N GLY A 566 35.47 20.61 4.80
CA GLY A 566 36.55 20.51 5.78
C GLY A 566 36.99 21.81 6.46
N GLN A 567 36.37 22.95 6.14
CA GLN A 567 36.53 24.17 6.92
C GLN A 567 35.72 24.07 8.24
N GLN A 568 36.29 24.63 9.31
CA GLN A 568 35.54 24.85 10.55
C GLN A 568 34.54 25.99 10.32
N CYS A 569 33.24 25.73 10.51
CA CYS A 569 32.25 26.79 10.54
C CYS A 569 32.30 27.53 11.90
N SER A 570 31.91 28.80 11.91
CA SER A 570 31.67 29.54 13.15
C SER A 570 30.69 28.75 14.02
N PRO A 571 30.92 28.61 15.35
CA PRO A 571 29.99 27.91 16.23
C PRO A 571 28.59 28.52 16.14
N CYS A 572 27.56 27.68 16.22
CA CYS A 572 26.20 28.15 16.40
C CYS A 572 26.12 28.89 17.75
N GLU A 573 25.63 30.14 17.74
CA GLU A 573 25.31 30.83 19.01
C GLU A 573 24.25 30.02 19.75
N SER A 574 24.45 29.86 21.06
CA SER A 574 23.80 28.80 21.84
C SER A 574 22.31 29.04 22.05
N LEU A 575 21.49 28.47 21.16
CA LEU A 575 20.08 28.20 21.42
C LEU A 575 19.94 26.71 21.77
N GLN A 576 19.47 26.41 22.97
CA GLN A 576 19.05 25.06 23.32
C GLN A 576 17.83 24.68 22.49
N ALA A 577 18.01 23.79 21.52
CA ALA A 577 16.90 23.21 20.78
C ALA A 577 16.02 22.39 21.74
N LYS A 578 14.75 22.77 21.87
CA LYS A 578 13.76 21.96 22.57
C LYS A 578 13.40 20.78 21.66
N ALA A 579 13.47 19.55 22.16
CA ALA A 579 13.01 18.39 21.40
C ALA A 579 11.50 18.54 21.08
N GLY A 580 11.14 18.39 19.81
CA GLY A 580 9.74 18.38 19.38
C GLY A 580 9.07 17.07 19.76
N SER A 581 7.83 17.13 20.24
CA SER A 581 7.00 15.93 20.48
C SER A 581 6.47 15.34 19.17
N GLU A 582 6.29 14.02 19.13
CA GLU A 582 5.91 13.28 17.92
C GLU A 582 4.44 13.49 17.48
N GLU A 583 3.62 14.17 18.27
CA GLU A 583 2.16 14.26 18.08
C GLU A 583 1.71 15.13 16.89
N ASN A 584 2.60 15.96 16.30
CA ASN A 584 2.27 16.91 15.23
C ASN A 584 2.89 16.58 13.86
N MET A 585 3.02 15.29 13.49
CA MET A 585 3.58 14.88 12.20
C MET A 585 2.54 14.49 11.14
N SER A 586 2.28 15.41 10.20
CA SER A 586 1.70 15.09 8.88
C SER A 586 2.78 14.62 7.89
N LEU A 587 2.45 13.68 7.01
CA LEU A 587 3.42 12.94 6.19
C LEU A 587 3.88 13.63 4.89
N PHE A 588 3.35 14.82 4.57
CA PHE A 588 3.66 15.55 3.33
C PHE A 588 3.83 17.07 3.54
N LEU A 589 4.92 17.49 4.20
CA LEU A 589 5.43 18.86 4.14
C LEU A 589 6.95 18.86 4.05
N VAL A 590 7.50 19.57 3.06
CA VAL A 590 8.95 19.68 2.79
C VAL A 590 9.61 20.79 3.65
N GLU A 591 8.82 21.57 4.38
CA GLU A 591 9.24 22.82 5.02
C GLU A 591 9.90 22.66 6.41
N HIS A 592 10.12 21.44 6.90
CA HIS A 592 10.80 21.20 8.18
C HIS A 592 12.34 21.37 8.14
N MET A 593 12.89 22.05 7.12
CA MET A 593 14.26 22.56 7.12
C MET A 593 14.23 24.07 7.33
N VAL A 594 14.48 24.49 8.58
CA VAL A 594 14.46 25.91 8.97
C VAL A 594 15.44 26.73 8.11
N PRO A 595 14.98 27.77 7.38
CA PRO A 595 15.86 28.68 6.69
C PRO A 595 16.80 29.39 7.69
N GLY A 596 18.11 29.31 7.45
CA GLY A 596 19.10 29.75 8.43
C GLY A 596 19.05 31.26 8.75
N CYS A 597 19.02 31.58 10.04
CA CYS A 597 19.44 32.85 10.64
C CYS A 597 19.02 34.15 9.92
N GLY A 598 17.71 34.43 9.91
CA GLY A 598 17.24 35.82 9.95
C GLY A 598 17.65 36.51 11.26
N ALA A 599 17.88 37.82 11.24
CA ALA A 599 18.45 38.54 12.38
C ALA A 599 17.54 38.54 13.63
N ALA A 600 18.18 38.43 14.80
CA ALA A 600 17.65 38.57 16.17
C ALA A 600 16.16 38.94 16.30
N GLN A 601 15.32 37.95 16.61
CA GLN A 601 13.93 38.19 16.99
C GLN A 601 13.87 38.87 18.36
N GLN A 602 13.46 40.13 18.37
CA GLN A 602 13.03 40.80 19.60
C GLN A 602 11.73 40.17 20.14
N VAL A 603 11.46 40.44 21.41
CA VAL A 603 10.18 40.17 22.10
C VAL A 603 9.01 40.56 21.20
N GLY A 604 7.98 39.70 21.15
CA GLY A 604 6.93 39.69 20.15
C GLY A 604 6.46 41.05 19.62
N SER A 605 6.64 41.24 18.32
CA SER A 605 6.03 42.33 17.56
C SER A 605 5.14 41.71 16.49
N CYS A 606 3.92 42.23 16.33
CA CYS A 606 2.99 41.82 15.28
C CYS A 606 3.65 41.89 13.88
N PRO A 607 3.37 40.98 12.93
CA PRO A 607 4.11 40.80 11.67
C PRO A 607 4.29 42.05 10.80
N SER A 608 3.43 43.06 10.95
CA SER A 608 3.56 44.38 10.30
C SER A 608 3.16 45.54 11.23
N GLY A 609 3.32 45.36 12.55
CA GLY A 609 2.86 46.30 13.58
C GLY A 609 1.43 46.05 14.06
N ASN A 610 0.97 46.81 15.06
CA ASN A 610 -0.34 46.57 15.69
C ASN A 610 -1.48 46.79 14.68
N GLY A 611 -2.40 45.83 14.60
CA GLY A 611 -3.43 45.77 13.55
C GLY A 611 -4.23 44.47 13.59
N LEU A 612 -5.19 44.32 12.67
CA LEU A 612 -5.95 43.08 12.51
C LEU A 612 -5.24 42.13 11.53
N TYR A 613 -5.30 40.82 11.81
CA TYR A 613 -4.64 39.75 11.08
C TYR A 613 -5.54 38.51 10.96
N CYS A 614 -5.56 37.88 9.78
CA CYS A 614 -6.18 36.56 9.59
C CYS A 614 -5.32 35.46 10.23
N GLY A 615 -5.95 34.51 10.93
CA GLY A 615 -5.24 33.53 11.77
C GLY A 615 -4.23 32.60 11.06
N ILE A 616 -4.29 32.50 9.72
CA ILE A 616 -3.45 31.62 8.90
C ILE A 616 -1.93 31.86 9.04
N LEU A 617 -1.49 33.06 9.44
CA LEU A 617 -0.06 33.40 9.55
C LEU A 617 0.63 32.83 10.79
N ASP A 618 -0.12 32.51 11.84
CA ASP A 618 0.42 32.16 13.17
C ASP A 618 -0.18 30.87 13.75
N GLY A 619 -0.77 30.01 12.91
CA GLY A 619 -1.39 28.75 13.32
C GLY A 619 -2.71 28.91 14.11
N LEU A 620 -3.35 30.07 13.98
CA LEU A 620 -4.68 30.37 14.52
C LEU A 620 -5.76 30.03 13.47
N ASP A 621 -7.04 30.15 13.83
CA ASP A 621 -8.14 29.82 12.91
C ASP A 621 -8.12 30.76 11.67
N PRO A 622 -7.97 30.22 10.44
CA PRO A 622 -7.90 31.03 9.23
C PRO A 622 -9.20 31.79 8.91
N ASN A 623 -10.34 31.38 9.50
CA ASN A 623 -11.62 32.07 9.35
C ASN A 623 -11.88 33.13 10.44
N THR A 624 -10.93 33.34 11.35
CA THR A 624 -11.07 34.32 12.43
C THR A 624 -10.10 35.48 12.22
N LEU A 625 -10.60 36.70 12.43
CA LEU A 625 -9.81 37.93 12.42
C LEU A 625 -9.35 38.24 13.84
N TYR A 626 -8.05 38.46 14.02
CA TYR A 626 -7.41 38.68 15.32
C TYR A 626 -6.80 40.08 15.40
N LEU A 627 -7.05 40.81 16.47
CA LEU A 627 -6.33 42.03 16.79
C LEU A 627 -4.99 41.67 17.45
N CYS A 628 -3.89 41.94 16.76
CA CYS A 628 -2.56 41.87 17.35
C CYS A 628 -2.15 43.24 17.94
N THR A 629 -1.79 43.25 19.21
CA THR A 629 -1.23 44.42 19.91
C THR A 629 0.02 44.01 20.69
N ASP A 630 1.16 44.62 20.35
CA ASP A 630 2.47 44.40 20.98
C ASP A 630 2.83 42.91 21.07
N GLY A 631 2.58 42.18 19.97
CA GLY A 631 2.84 40.75 19.81
C GLY A 631 1.78 39.81 20.41
N ASN A 632 0.71 40.34 21.02
CA ASN A 632 -0.36 39.55 21.61
C ASN A 632 -1.60 39.57 20.70
N TYR A 633 -2.07 38.40 20.30
CA TYR A 633 -3.28 38.22 19.50
C TYR A 633 -4.50 38.04 20.41
N ALA A 634 -5.54 38.83 20.17
CA ALA A 634 -6.88 38.62 20.72
C ALA A 634 -7.86 38.42 19.56
N MET A 635 -8.79 37.46 19.68
CA MET A 635 -9.85 37.29 18.68
C MET A 635 -10.68 38.58 18.60
N HIS A 636 -10.87 39.10 17.39
CA HIS A 636 -11.65 40.31 17.12
C HIS A 636 -13.06 39.94 16.67
N GLU A 637 -13.17 39.12 15.62
CA GLU A 637 -14.43 38.58 15.10
C GLU A 637 -14.19 37.30 14.28
N VAL A 638 -15.20 36.43 14.21
CA VAL A 638 -15.20 35.26 13.32
C VAL A 638 -15.82 35.66 11.99
N CYS A 639 -15.10 35.46 10.89
CA CYS A 639 -15.52 35.88 9.56
C CYS A 639 -16.42 34.84 8.89
N ALA A 640 -17.72 35.16 8.79
CA ALA A 640 -18.72 34.25 8.21
C ALA A 640 -18.40 33.77 6.77
N ASN A 641 -17.65 34.56 6.00
CA ASN A 641 -17.25 34.26 4.60
C ASN A 641 -15.72 34.14 4.45
N GLY A 642 -15.00 33.83 5.53
CA GLY A 642 -13.54 33.80 5.55
C GLY A 642 -12.88 35.17 5.73
N CYS A 643 -11.59 35.15 6.05
CA CYS A 643 -10.80 36.35 6.35
C CYS A 643 -9.92 36.75 5.14
N GLN A 644 -9.90 38.03 4.78
CA GLN A 644 -9.13 38.57 3.67
C GLN A 644 -7.86 39.26 4.17
N GLN A 645 -6.71 38.75 3.72
CA GLN A 645 -5.41 39.38 3.95
C GLN A 645 -5.23 40.66 3.13
N SER A 646 -4.76 41.71 3.79
CA SER A 646 -4.39 42.99 3.19
C SER A 646 -2.87 43.10 2.99
N ALA A 647 -2.43 44.13 2.26
CA ALA A 647 -1.00 44.38 2.08
C ALA A 647 -0.33 44.80 3.41
N ALA A 648 0.93 44.41 3.61
CA ALA A 648 1.68 44.65 4.85
C ALA A 648 1.58 46.11 5.35
N GLY A 649 1.15 46.28 6.60
CA GLY A 649 0.89 47.58 7.24
C GLY A 649 -0.55 48.10 7.08
N ILE A 650 -1.41 47.37 6.38
CA ILE A 650 -2.87 47.54 6.36
C ILE A 650 -3.45 46.39 7.19
N SER A 651 -4.48 46.67 8.00
CA SER A 651 -5.19 45.64 8.75
C SER A 651 -5.99 44.73 7.83
N ASP A 652 -5.95 43.43 8.10
CA ASP A 652 -6.82 42.43 7.49
C ASP A 652 -8.29 42.71 7.85
N SER A 653 -9.20 42.13 7.09
CA SER A 653 -10.64 42.30 7.29
C SER A 653 -11.38 41.01 6.97
N CYS A 654 -12.50 40.75 7.66
CA CYS A 654 -13.43 39.74 7.17
C CYS A 654 -13.89 40.07 5.76
N VAL A 655 -14.07 39.04 4.93
CA VAL A 655 -14.74 39.19 3.63
C VAL A 655 -16.13 39.72 3.89
N ALA A 656 -16.34 41.01 3.61
CA ALA A 656 -17.63 41.66 3.79
C ALA A 656 -18.67 40.84 3.02
N GLY A 657 -19.77 40.50 3.69
CA GLY A 657 -20.86 39.76 3.08
C GLY A 657 -21.39 40.50 1.87
N GLN A 658 -20.89 40.12 0.69
CA GLN A 658 -21.55 40.46 -0.54
C GLN A 658 -22.83 39.64 -0.57
N ASP A 659 -23.96 40.29 -0.83
CA ASP A 659 -25.21 39.64 -1.27
C ASP A 659 -25.02 39.09 -2.71
N GLY A 660 -23.89 38.43 -2.96
CA GLY A 660 -23.37 37.99 -4.24
C GLY A 660 -23.89 36.60 -4.56
N LYS A 661 -25.16 36.54 -4.97
CA LYS A 661 -25.79 35.33 -5.49
C LYS A 661 -25.30 34.94 -6.90
N ASP A 662 -24.33 35.69 -7.44
CA ASP A 662 -24.14 35.84 -8.88
C ASP A 662 -22.71 35.50 -9.38
N GLU A 663 -21.80 35.00 -8.54
CA GLU A 663 -20.44 34.60 -8.98
C GLU A 663 -20.06 33.17 -8.56
N CYS A 664 -19.55 32.41 -9.53
CA CYS A 664 -19.08 31.04 -9.37
C CYS A 664 -17.71 31.01 -8.64
N PRO A 665 -17.43 30.07 -7.72
CA PRO A 665 -16.27 30.16 -6.82
C PRO A 665 -14.88 30.31 -7.47
N ASN A 666 -14.70 29.82 -8.70
CA ASN A 666 -13.50 29.99 -9.52
C ASN A 666 -13.81 30.57 -10.92
N GLY A 667 -14.92 31.30 -11.07
CA GLY A 667 -15.45 31.79 -12.34
C GLY A 667 -16.33 30.76 -13.09
N ASP A 668 -16.93 31.18 -14.21
CA ASP A 668 -17.81 30.34 -15.03
C ASP A 668 -17.08 29.07 -15.51
N GLY A 669 -17.68 27.90 -15.31
CA GLY A 669 -17.01 26.61 -15.54
C GLY A 669 -17.78 25.41 -15.02
N ALA A 670 -17.21 24.22 -15.17
CA ALA A 670 -17.79 22.98 -14.64
C ALA A 670 -17.30 22.71 -13.21
N TYR A 671 -18.20 22.22 -12.36
CA TYR A 671 -18.01 21.97 -10.92
C TYR A 671 -18.67 20.65 -10.51
N CYS A 672 -18.00 19.85 -9.68
CA CYS A 672 -18.63 18.74 -8.99
C CYS A 672 -19.63 19.26 -7.95
N GLY A 673 -20.82 18.66 -7.87
CA GLY A 673 -21.86 19.17 -6.98
C GLY A 673 -21.54 19.14 -5.49
N GLY A 674 -20.69 18.20 -5.04
CA GLY A 674 -20.41 17.97 -3.61
C GLY A 674 -19.93 19.21 -2.85
N PRO A 675 -18.81 19.86 -3.25
CA PRO A 675 -18.36 21.12 -2.65
C PRO A 675 -19.35 22.28 -2.78
N MET A 676 -20.29 22.21 -3.73
CA MET A 676 -21.28 23.25 -4.01
C MET A 676 -22.61 23.02 -3.24
N GLY A 677 -22.70 21.98 -2.40
CA GLY A 677 -23.93 21.62 -1.69
C GLY A 677 -25.01 20.98 -2.58
N LEU A 678 -24.62 20.49 -3.76
CA LEU A 678 -25.46 19.81 -4.75
C LEU A 678 -25.13 18.29 -4.78
N ASP A 679 -25.69 17.53 -5.74
CA ASP A 679 -25.38 16.10 -5.86
C ASP A 679 -23.89 15.86 -6.18
N ALA A 680 -23.19 15.17 -5.27
CA ALA A 680 -21.77 14.85 -5.40
C ALA A 680 -21.44 13.99 -6.65
N ASN A 681 -22.42 13.26 -7.19
CA ASN A 681 -22.27 12.44 -8.39
C ASN A 681 -22.76 13.14 -9.67
N THR A 682 -23.05 14.44 -9.63
CA THR A 682 -23.40 15.24 -10.82
C THR A 682 -22.35 16.32 -11.08
N LEU A 683 -21.95 16.44 -12.34
CA LEU A 683 -21.18 17.58 -12.85
C LEU A 683 -22.15 18.69 -13.23
N TYR A 684 -21.97 19.88 -12.66
CA TYR A 684 -22.75 21.08 -12.93
C TYR A 684 -21.92 22.08 -13.73
N TYR A 685 -22.56 22.90 -14.57
CA TYR A 685 -21.95 24.10 -15.14
C TYR A 685 -22.45 25.29 -14.35
N CYS A 686 -21.54 26.04 -13.75
CA CYS A 686 -21.86 27.31 -13.12
C CYS A 686 -21.65 28.43 -14.16
N SER A 687 -22.67 29.27 -14.36
CA SER A 687 -22.53 30.53 -15.07
C SER A 687 -23.26 31.65 -14.34
N GLY A 688 -22.54 32.72 -14.00
CA GLY A 688 -23.09 33.85 -13.22
C GLY A 688 -23.79 33.39 -11.94
N GLY A 689 -23.15 32.52 -11.15
CA GLY A 689 -23.68 31.98 -9.89
C GLY A 689 -24.76 30.91 -10.02
N ASN A 690 -25.26 30.62 -11.23
CA ASN A 690 -26.31 29.62 -11.45
C ASN A 690 -25.70 28.28 -11.89
N PHE A 691 -25.97 27.21 -11.12
CA PHE A 691 -25.51 25.85 -11.39
C PHE A 691 -26.57 25.03 -12.16
N GLU A 692 -26.31 24.70 -13.42
CA GLU A 692 -27.14 23.76 -14.20
C GLU A 692 -26.47 22.38 -14.29
N PRO A 693 -27.21 21.26 -14.09
CA PRO A 693 -26.64 19.92 -14.21
C PRO A 693 -26.26 19.62 -15.66
N VAL A 694 -24.99 19.28 -15.91
CA VAL A 694 -24.46 18.91 -17.23
C VAL A 694 -24.59 17.42 -17.47
N GLN A 695 -24.14 16.63 -16.49
CA GLN A 695 -24.00 15.17 -16.62
C GLN A 695 -23.99 14.49 -15.26
N GLN A 696 -24.75 13.40 -15.12
CA GLN A 696 -24.56 12.45 -14.02
C GLN A 696 -23.26 11.66 -14.27
N CYS A 697 -22.36 11.64 -13.29
CA CYS A 697 -21.09 10.94 -13.38
C CYS A 697 -21.21 9.55 -12.74
N ASP A 698 -21.40 8.52 -13.57
CA ASP A 698 -21.58 7.12 -13.11
C ASP A 698 -20.41 6.59 -12.26
N SER A 699 -19.19 7.07 -12.53
CA SER A 699 -17.96 6.75 -11.78
C SER A 699 -17.59 7.80 -10.71
N GLY A 700 -18.49 8.75 -10.42
CA GLY A 700 -18.26 9.91 -9.57
C GLY A 700 -17.56 11.07 -10.28
N CYS A 701 -17.61 12.26 -9.67
CA CYS A 701 -17.04 13.49 -10.22
C CYS A 701 -15.60 13.74 -9.72
N GLN A 702 -14.73 14.23 -10.60
CA GLN A 702 -13.35 14.61 -10.34
C GLN A 702 -13.23 16.13 -10.21
N GLN A 703 -12.86 16.58 -9.01
CA GLN A 703 -12.45 17.95 -8.77
C GLN A 703 -11.06 18.20 -9.36
N ASN A 704 -10.91 19.27 -10.12
CA ASN A 704 -9.65 19.70 -10.69
C ASN A 704 -9.11 20.94 -9.95
N ALA A 705 -7.87 21.34 -10.23
CA ALA A 705 -7.27 22.51 -9.60
C ALA A 705 -8.00 23.81 -10.02
N ALA A 706 -8.10 24.79 -9.12
CA ALA A 706 -8.78 26.06 -9.35
C ALA A 706 -8.37 26.72 -10.70
N GLY A 707 -9.37 27.16 -11.47
CA GLY A 707 -9.18 27.64 -12.85
C GLY A 707 -9.21 26.55 -13.93
N THR A 708 -9.29 25.28 -13.55
CA THR A 708 -9.56 24.15 -14.45
C THR A 708 -10.98 23.63 -14.18
N PRO A 709 -11.85 23.48 -15.20
CA PRO A 709 -13.17 22.90 -15.01
C PRO A 709 -13.10 21.47 -14.45
N ASP A 710 -13.97 21.14 -13.52
CA ASP A 710 -14.17 19.77 -13.04
C ASP A 710 -14.69 18.87 -14.18
N ALA A 711 -14.54 17.55 -14.01
CA ALA A 711 -15.00 16.58 -14.99
C ALA A 711 -15.66 15.39 -14.30
N CYS A 712 -16.57 14.68 -14.99
CA CYS A 712 -16.83 13.30 -14.58
C CYS A 712 -15.52 12.50 -14.69
N LYS A 713 -15.23 11.64 -13.71
CA LYS A 713 -14.08 10.74 -13.78
C LYS A 713 -14.16 9.97 -15.10
N GLY A 714 -13.14 10.12 -15.94
CA GLY A 714 -13.07 9.39 -17.20
C GLY A 714 -13.14 7.89 -16.94
N GLU A 715 -13.82 7.14 -17.80
CA GLU A 715 -13.81 5.69 -17.74
C GLU A 715 -12.35 5.21 -17.79
N GLY A 716 -11.86 4.71 -16.65
CA GLY A 716 -10.67 3.85 -16.63
C GLY A 716 -10.90 2.64 -17.55
N PRO A 717 -9.86 1.87 -17.88
CA PRO A 717 -10.03 0.67 -18.70
C PRO A 717 -11.17 -0.18 -18.12
N SER A 718 -12.24 -0.36 -18.92
CA SER A 718 -13.51 -0.93 -18.44
C SER A 718 -13.24 -2.11 -17.50
N PRO A 719 -13.71 -2.10 -16.25
CA PRO A 719 -13.34 -3.13 -15.27
C PRO A 719 -13.72 -4.54 -15.72
N ILE A 720 -14.63 -4.63 -16.68
CA ILE A 720 -14.95 -5.84 -17.44
C ILE A 720 -14.69 -5.58 -18.93
N GLN A 721 -13.81 -6.37 -19.54
CA GLN A 721 -13.57 -6.39 -21.00
C GLN A 721 -14.04 -7.74 -21.55
N ASP A 722 -14.91 -7.73 -22.56
CA ASP A 722 -15.49 -8.94 -23.18
C ASP A 722 -16.05 -9.97 -22.17
N GLY A 723 -16.67 -9.49 -21.09
CA GLY A 723 -17.21 -10.33 -20.01
C GLY A 723 -16.16 -10.89 -19.02
N LYS A 724 -14.90 -10.47 -19.15
CA LYS A 724 -13.76 -10.87 -18.30
C LYS A 724 -13.36 -9.74 -17.36
N LEU A 725 -13.02 -10.07 -16.12
CA LEU A 725 -12.51 -9.13 -15.14
C LEU A 725 -11.08 -8.69 -15.50
N VAL A 726 -10.85 -7.38 -15.62
CA VAL A 726 -9.48 -6.84 -15.80
C VAL A 726 -8.85 -6.66 -14.42
N MET A 727 -7.69 -7.29 -14.18
CA MET A 727 -6.99 -7.27 -12.90
C MET A 727 -5.56 -6.74 -13.02
N CYS A 728 -5.16 -5.84 -12.12
CA CYS A 728 -3.77 -5.47 -11.87
C CYS A 728 -3.09 -6.42 -10.88
N GLU A 729 -1.76 -6.45 -10.89
CA GLU A 729 -0.98 -7.02 -9.79
C GLU A 729 -1.19 -6.22 -8.48
N PRO A 730 -1.49 -6.86 -7.34
CA PRO A 730 -1.84 -6.17 -6.09
C PRO A 730 -0.64 -5.61 -5.30
N PHE A 731 0.61 -5.90 -5.71
CA PHE A 731 1.84 -5.30 -5.14
C PHE A 731 3.05 -5.56 -6.07
N ASN A 732 4.10 -4.74 -5.99
CA ASN A 732 5.30 -4.84 -6.85
C ASN A 732 6.60 -4.83 -6.00
N PRO A 733 7.58 -5.73 -6.25
CA PRO A 733 7.54 -6.84 -7.22
C PRO A 733 6.72 -8.01 -6.71
N VAL A 734 5.90 -8.60 -7.58
CA VAL A 734 5.20 -9.86 -7.28
C VAL A 734 6.23 -10.95 -7.04
N LYS A 735 6.30 -11.43 -5.79
CA LYS A 735 7.02 -12.64 -5.44
C LYS A 735 6.23 -13.86 -5.94
N ALA A 736 6.96 -14.95 -6.20
CA ALA A 736 6.39 -16.18 -6.73
C ALA A 736 5.20 -16.66 -5.88
N VAL A 737 4.16 -17.15 -6.57
CA VAL A 737 2.99 -17.78 -5.94
C VAL A 737 3.49 -18.95 -5.09
N THR A 738 3.32 -18.85 -3.78
CA THR A 738 3.76 -19.86 -2.80
C THR A 738 2.76 -21.00 -2.67
N CYS A 739 1.49 -20.76 -3.01
CA CYS A 739 0.44 -21.77 -3.06
C CYS A 739 -0.61 -21.33 -4.08
N SER A 740 -0.80 -22.07 -5.18
CA SER A 740 -1.83 -21.78 -6.17
C SER A 740 -3.22 -22.17 -5.69
N PHE A 741 -4.26 -21.85 -6.48
CA PHE A 741 -5.59 -22.41 -6.30
C PHE A 741 -5.51 -23.95 -6.17
N GLY A 742 -6.21 -24.51 -5.18
CA GLY A 742 -6.24 -25.95 -4.94
C GLY A 742 -4.93 -26.61 -4.45
N CYS A 743 -3.86 -25.86 -4.16
CA CYS A 743 -2.57 -26.41 -3.72
C CYS A 743 -2.64 -27.30 -2.45
N TYR A 744 -3.69 -27.12 -1.64
CA TYR A 744 -4.15 -28.06 -0.62
C TYR A 744 -5.68 -28.05 -0.56
N SER A 745 -6.27 -29.12 0.01
CA SER A 745 -7.73 -29.26 0.12
C SER A 745 -8.35 -28.07 0.86
N GLY A 746 -9.30 -27.40 0.19
CA GLY A 746 -9.97 -26.21 0.70
C GLY A 746 -9.31 -24.87 0.34
N HIS A 747 -8.16 -24.84 -0.34
CA HIS A 747 -7.52 -23.60 -0.75
C HIS A 747 -8.20 -22.99 -2.00
N LYS A 748 -8.91 -21.86 -1.81
CA LYS A 748 -9.75 -21.21 -2.83
C LYS A 748 -9.14 -19.97 -3.49
N GLY A 749 -7.90 -19.62 -3.17
CA GLY A 749 -7.21 -18.46 -3.73
C GLY A 749 -5.79 -18.79 -4.17
N SER A 750 -4.99 -17.77 -4.42
CA SER A 750 -3.54 -17.87 -4.61
C SER A 750 -2.82 -17.12 -3.50
N ASP A 751 -1.87 -17.78 -2.86
CA ASP A 751 -0.99 -17.21 -1.84
C ASP A 751 0.27 -16.66 -2.49
N TYR A 752 0.58 -15.39 -2.24
CA TYR A 752 1.77 -14.70 -2.71
C TYR A 752 2.65 -14.36 -1.51
N GLY A 753 3.73 -15.12 -1.31
CA GLY A 753 4.65 -14.95 -0.20
C GLY A 753 5.37 -13.60 -0.22
N CYS A 754 5.01 -12.69 0.69
CA CYS A 754 5.52 -11.32 0.75
C CYS A 754 5.90 -10.94 2.20
N PRO A 755 6.87 -10.03 2.42
CA PRO A 755 7.17 -9.56 3.78
C PRO A 755 5.94 -8.99 4.51
N ASN A 756 5.95 -9.06 5.85
CA ASN A 756 5.03 -8.27 6.66
C ASN A 756 5.15 -6.79 6.28
N MET A 757 4.05 -6.03 6.34
CA MET A 757 3.99 -4.62 5.94
C MET A 757 4.24 -4.34 4.45
N THR A 758 4.13 -5.34 3.55
CA THR A 758 4.10 -5.08 2.10
C THR A 758 2.82 -4.32 1.74
N SER A 759 2.91 -3.14 1.12
CA SER A 759 1.75 -2.39 0.64
C SER A 759 0.91 -3.21 -0.33
N LEU A 760 -0.41 -3.20 -0.14
CA LEU A 760 -1.40 -3.89 -0.96
C LEU A 760 -2.28 -2.86 -1.66
N TYR A 761 -2.49 -3.05 -2.95
CA TYR A 761 -3.29 -2.19 -3.80
C TYR A 761 -4.45 -2.98 -4.40
N SER A 762 -5.53 -2.28 -4.73
CA SER A 762 -6.71 -2.89 -5.33
C SER A 762 -6.36 -3.47 -6.70
N PRO A 763 -6.57 -4.78 -6.94
CA PRO A 763 -6.36 -5.35 -8.27
C PRO A 763 -7.47 -4.93 -9.24
N ILE A 764 -8.61 -4.41 -8.76
CA ILE A 764 -9.78 -4.06 -9.58
C ILE A 764 -10.39 -2.71 -9.17
N THR A 765 -11.10 -2.07 -10.08
CA THR A 765 -12.06 -1.01 -9.73
C THR A 765 -13.35 -1.68 -9.25
N GLY A 766 -13.99 -1.15 -8.21
CA GLY A 766 -15.26 -1.64 -7.68
C GLY A 766 -15.61 -1.12 -6.29
N THR A 767 -16.67 -1.67 -5.70
CA THR A 767 -17.16 -1.25 -4.37
C THR A 767 -16.66 -2.19 -3.28
N VAL A 768 -16.11 -1.65 -2.20
CA VAL A 768 -15.70 -2.42 -1.02
C VAL A 768 -16.92 -2.93 -0.25
N THR A 769 -17.27 -4.21 -0.42
CA THR A 769 -18.47 -4.80 0.22
C THR A 769 -18.21 -5.31 1.65
N LYS A 770 -16.95 -5.55 2.01
CA LYS A 770 -16.58 -5.97 3.37
C LYS A 770 -15.16 -5.56 3.73
N VAL A 771 -14.99 -5.15 4.98
CA VAL A 771 -13.70 -4.96 5.64
C VAL A 771 -13.75 -5.70 6.97
N ILE A 772 -12.70 -6.45 7.28
CA ILE A 772 -12.43 -7.00 8.62
C ILE A 772 -11.01 -6.60 8.98
N ASN A 773 -10.85 -5.84 10.07
CA ASN A 773 -9.58 -5.31 10.58
C ASN A 773 -9.38 -5.59 12.09
N THR A 774 -10.19 -6.47 12.67
CA THR A 774 -10.25 -6.74 14.11
C THR A 774 -9.49 -8.01 14.54
N VAL A 775 -8.91 -8.76 13.60
CA VAL A 775 -8.17 -9.99 13.91
C VAL A 775 -6.72 -9.68 14.27
N ASN A 776 -6.38 -9.94 15.53
CA ASN A 776 -5.01 -9.78 16.03
C ASN A 776 -4.21 -11.07 15.85
N GLY A 777 -3.18 -11.02 15.01
CA GLY A 777 -2.22 -12.12 14.81
C GLY A 777 -2.78 -13.35 14.10
N GLN A 778 -1.97 -14.41 14.11
CA GLN A 778 -2.25 -15.69 13.46
C GLN A 778 -3.16 -16.58 14.32
N SER A 779 -4.06 -17.30 13.67
CA SER A 779 -4.98 -18.26 14.30
C SER A 779 -4.98 -19.58 13.55
N CYS A 780 -4.85 -20.71 14.24
CA CYS A 780 -4.89 -22.05 13.63
C CYS A 780 -6.30 -22.63 13.44
N GLN A 781 -7.33 -21.77 13.41
CA GLN A 781 -8.69 -22.11 12.99
C GLN A 781 -8.96 -21.49 11.61
N PRO A 782 -9.59 -22.19 10.64
CA PRO A 782 -9.82 -21.66 9.30
C PRO A 782 -10.53 -20.30 9.28
N ASN A 783 -9.82 -19.24 8.90
CA ASN A 783 -10.34 -17.87 8.73
C ASN A 783 -9.36 -17.01 7.91
N PHE A 784 -9.88 -15.98 7.23
CA PHE A 784 -9.10 -15.06 6.38
C PHE A 784 -8.23 -14.04 7.14
N GLY A 785 -8.28 -13.98 8.47
CA GLY A 785 -7.64 -12.91 9.24
C GLY A 785 -8.33 -11.58 9.02
N ASN A 786 -7.54 -10.52 8.86
CA ASN A 786 -8.02 -9.25 8.32
C ASN A 786 -8.07 -9.34 6.80
N TYR A 787 -9.14 -8.80 6.20
CA TYR A 787 -9.36 -8.87 4.77
C TYR A 787 -10.28 -7.76 4.24
N VAL A 788 -10.14 -7.48 2.95
CA VAL A 788 -11.03 -6.63 2.16
C VAL A 788 -11.74 -7.49 1.11
N LYS A 789 -13.03 -7.22 0.87
CA LYS A 789 -13.80 -7.72 -0.28
C LYS A 789 -14.20 -6.57 -1.19
N ILE A 790 -14.03 -6.76 -2.49
CA ILE A 790 -14.30 -5.76 -3.53
C ILE A 790 -15.21 -6.41 -4.57
N GLN A 791 -16.35 -5.81 -4.85
CA GLN A 791 -17.34 -6.29 -5.81
C GLN A 791 -17.28 -5.48 -7.09
N GLN A 792 -17.30 -6.16 -8.24
CA GLN A 792 -17.44 -5.53 -9.55
C GLN A 792 -18.34 -6.39 -10.46
N GLY A 793 -19.58 -5.95 -10.64
CA GLY A 793 -20.60 -6.72 -11.35
C GLY A 793 -20.79 -8.10 -10.73
N VAL A 794 -20.65 -9.15 -11.56
CA VAL A 794 -20.73 -10.57 -11.13
C VAL A 794 -19.50 -11.09 -10.39
N PHE A 795 -18.42 -10.29 -10.30
CA PHE A 795 -17.15 -10.70 -9.71
C PHE A 795 -16.95 -10.16 -8.29
N GLU A 796 -16.38 -10.99 -7.42
CA GLU A 796 -15.90 -10.60 -6.09
C GLU A 796 -14.41 -10.93 -5.98
N VAL A 797 -13.60 -9.99 -5.49
CA VAL A 797 -12.18 -10.21 -5.17
C VAL A 797 -11.98 -10.06 -3.66
N ILE A 798 -11.26 -11.00 -3.06
CA ILE A 798 -10.94 -11.04 -1.64
C ILE A 798 -9.41 -10.94 -1.47
N LEU A 799 -8.94 -9.97 -0.68
CA LEU A 799 -7.55 -9.84 -0.27
C LEU A 799 -7.45 -10.09 1.24
N ALA A 800 -6.72 -11.12 1.65
CA ALA A 800 -6.75 -11.65 3.02
C ALA A 800 -5.35 -11.82 3.65
N HIS A 801 -5.34 -12.15 4.94
CA HIS A 801 -4.18 -12.19 5.85
C HIS A 801 -3.51 -10.82 6.06
N MET A 802 -4.28 -9.74 5.89
CA MET A 802 -3.80 -8.36 5.98
C MET A 802 -3.39 -7.95 7.40
N ASN A 803 -2.67 -6.84 7.51
CA ASN A 803 -2.52 -6.09 8.75
C ASN A 803 -3.89 -5.49 9.17
N LYS A 804 -4.04 -5.09 10.43
CA LYS A 804 -5.23 -4.35 10.91
C LYS A 804 -5.31 -2.93 10.33
N ASP A 805 -4.18 -2.38 9.86
CA ASP A 805 -4.13 -1.07 9.22
C ASP A 805 -4.63 -1.10 7.76
N ILE A 806 -5.94 -1.26 7.61
CA ILE A 806 -6.68 -1.21 6.34
C ILE A 806 -7.12 0.24 6.09
N LYS A 807 -6.86 0.74 4.88
CA LYS A 807 -7.06 2.15 4.47
C LYS A 807 -8.39 2.43 3.79
N VAL A 808 -9.21 1.40 3.55
CA VAL A 808 -10.52 1.50 2.90
C VAL A 808 -11.66 1.07 3.82
N SER A 809 -12.85 1.60 3.57
CA SER A 809 -14.07 1.36 4.36
C SER A 809 -15.13 0.60 3.57
N LYS A 810 -16.01 -0.13 4.27
CA LYS A 810 -17.19 -0.76 3.64
C LYS A 810 -18.09 0.31 3.02
N GLY A 811 -18.52 0.09 1.77
CA GLY A 811 -19.33 1.01 0.98
C GLY A 811 -18.52 1.97 0.10
N GLN A 812 -17.19 2.05 0.30
CA GLN A 812 -16.33 2.91 -0.51
C GLN A 812 -16.17 2.34 -1.93
N TYR A 813 -16.42 3.18 -2.94
CA TYR A 813 -16.00 2.90 -4.32
C TYR A 813 -14.51 3.22 -4.47
N ILE A 814 -13.76 2.32 -5.08
CA ILE A 814 -12.30 2.43 -5.24
C ILE A 814 -11.87 2.05 -6.65
N ASP A 815 -10.84 2.72 -7.13
CA ASP A 815 -10.21 2.46 -8.42
C ASP A 815 -9.16 1.34 -8.30
N ALA A 816 -8.91 0.60 -9.38
CA ALA A 816 -7.76 -0.30 -9.47
C ALA A 816 -6.47 0.49 -9.17
N GLY A 817 -5.58 -0.05 -8.33
CA GLY A 817 -4.40 0.65 -7.82
C GLY A 817 -4.63 1.48 -6.55
N THR A 818 -5.86 1.57 -6.03
CA THR A 818 -6.11 2.20 -4.72
C THR A 818 -5.37 1.43 -3.61
N HIS A 819 -4.57 2.12 -2.80
CA HIS A 819 -3.88 1.51 -1.65
C HIS A 819 -4.89 1.05 -0.59
N LEU A 820 -4.90 -0.25 -0.29
CA LEU A 820 -5.84 -0.90 0.63
C LEU A 820 -5.32 -1.02 2.06
N GLY A 821 -4.01 -0.96 2.27
CA GLY A 821 -3.35 -1.33 3.53
C GLY A 821 -2.20 -2.29 3.28
N TYR A 822 -1.88 -3.15 4.24
CA TYR A 822 -0.64 -3.94 4.20
C TYR A 822 -0.84 -5.44 4.37
N ALA A 823 0.04 -6.24 3.77
CA ALA A 823 0.10 -7.69 3.97
C ALA A 823 0.63 -8.05 5.37
N SER A 824 0.19 -9.18 5.91
CA SER A 824 0.65 -9.71 7.20
C SER A 824 0.53 -11.24 7.24
N ASN A 825 0.27 -11.81 8.41
CA ASN A 825 0.00 -13.24 8.60
C ASN A 825 -1.23 -13.53 9.48
N THR A 826 -2.17 -12.58 9.52
CA THR A 826 -3.33 -12.67 10.42
C THR A 826 -4.29 -13.79 10.00
N GLY A 827 -4.96 -14.43 10.96
CA GLY A 827 -5.84 -15.55 10.68
C GLY A 827 -5.11 -16.84 10.28
N TYR A 828 -5.71 -17.65 9.40
CA TYR A 828 -5.26 -19.03 9.11
C TYR A 828 -4.16 -19.10 8.07
N THR A 829 -2.97 -18.62 8.44
CA THR A 829 -1.77 -18.76 7.62
C THR A 829 -1.06 -20.09 7.87
N MET A 830 -0.77 -20.82 6.78
CA MET A 830 -0.10 -22.12 6.80
C MET A 830 1.39 -21.96 6.46
N THR A 831 2.22 -22.92 6.88
CA THR A 831 3.63 -22.97 6.48
C THR A 831 4.02 -24.41 6.18
N TYR A 832 4.78 -24.62 5.09
CA TYR A 832 5.22 -25.94 4.68
C TYR A 832 6.48 -26.35 5.48
N LYS A 833 6.36 -27.41 6.29
CA LYS A 833 7.49 -28.00 7.05
C LYS A 833 7.47 -29.51 6.96
N ASN A 834 8.63 -30.12 6.79
CA ASN A 834 8.81 -31.58 6.76
C ASN A 834 7.87 -32.31 5.78
N GLY A 835 7.63 -31.73 4.61
CA GLY A 835 6.74 -32.30 3.59
C GLY A 835 5.24 -32.11 3.82
N LYS A 836 4.84 -31.29 4.81
CA LYS A 836 3.44 -31.08 5.17
C LYS A 836 3.12 -29.61 5.47
N TRP A 837 1.95 -29.15 5.04
CA TRP A 837 1.38 -27.88 5.48
C TRP A 837 0.94 -27.97 6.94
N VAL A 838 1.48 -27.10 7.79
CA VAL A 838 1.12 -26.97 9.21
C VAL A 838 0.84 -25.51 9.56
N CYS A 839 -0.17 -25.27 10.39
CA CYS A 839 -0.28 -23.98 11.06
C CYS A 839 0.70 -23.98 12.24
N GLN A 840 1.65 -23.05 12.23
CA GLN A 840 2.59 -22.81 13.31
C GLN A 840 2.60 -21.31 13.57
N GLN A 841 2.48 -20.88 14.84
CA GLN A 841 2.61 -19.47 15.21
C GLN A 841 3.95 -18.89 14.70
N GLY A 842 3.88 -17.70 14.10
CA GLY A 842 4.98 -17.13 13.32
C GLY A 842 5.06 -17.70 11.90
N GLY A 843 3.92 -18.11 11.35
CA GLY A 843 3.81 -18.60 9.97
C GLY A 843 4.17 -17.52 8.95
N GLY A 844 4.58 -17.97 7.76
CA GLY A 844 5.07 -17.10 6.69
C GLY A 844 4.05 -16.04 6.26
N PHE A 845 4.48 -14.78 6.26
CA PHE A 845 3.72 -13.65 5.75
C PHE A 845 3.42 -13.82 4.25
N HIS A 846 2.18 -13.56 3.86
CA HIS A 846 1.71 -13.63 2.47
C HIS A 846 0.41 -12.85 2.28
N LEU A 847 0.14 -12.46 1.04
CA LEU A 847 -1.20 -12.10 0.60
C LEU A 847 -1.93 -13.37 0.17
N HIS A 848 -3.16 -13.58 0.64
CA HIS A 848 -4.09 -14.51 0.00
C HIS A 848 -5.05 -13.72 -0.91
N LEU A 849 -5.10 -14.08 -2.19
CA LEU A 849 -5.98 -13.47 -3.19
C LEU A 849 -6.96 -14.51 -3.74
N GLU A 850 -8.25 -14.33 -3.48
CA GLU A 850 -9.33 -15.18 -3.99
C GLU A 850 -10.21 -14.38 -4.96
N VAL A 851 -10.52 -14.95 -6.12
CA VAL A 851 -11.40 -14.36 -7.14
C VAL A 851 -12.63 -15.26 -7.29
N ARG A 852 -13.81 -14.65 -7.29
CA ARG A 852 -15.09 -15.34 -7.44
C ARG A 852 -15.92 -14.75 -8.56
N LYS A 853 -16.76 -15.58 -9.17
CA LYS A 853 -17.83 -15.19 -10.11
C LYS A 853 -19.12 -15.82 -9.62
N ASN A 854 -20.19 -15.05 -9.47
CA ASN A 854 -21.47 -15.51 -8.90
C ASN A 854 -21.28 -16.27 -7.56
N GLY A 855 -20.40 -15.77 -6.69
CA GLY A 855 -20.08 -16.40 -5.39
C GLY A 855 -19.21 -17.66 -5.44
N VAL A 856 -18.92 -18.23 -6.62
CA VAL A 856 -18.07 -19.41 -6.81
C VAL A 856 -16.62 -18.98 -7.05
N ALA A 857 -15.70 -19.53 -6.26
CA ALA A 857 -14.26 -19.25 -6.36
C ALA A 857 -13.59 -20.02 -7.50
N PHE A 858 -12.66 -19.38 -8.20
CA PHE A 858 -11.93 -19.98 -9.31
C PHE A 858 -10.46 -19.52 -9.34
N ASP A 859 -9.62 -20.21 -10.12
CA ASP A 859 -8.23 -19.83 -10.32
C ASP A 859 -8.13 -18.56 -11.16
N GLY A 860 -8.04 -17.40 -10.49
CA GLY A 860 -7.91 -16.10 -11.14
C GLY A 860 -6.67 -15.95 -12.02
N LYS A 861 -5.63 -16.78 -11.85
CA LYS A 861 -4.39 -16.70 -12.65
C LYS A 861 -4.48 -17.49 -13.95
N ASN A 862 -5.16 -18.64 -13.94
CA ASN A 862 -5.27 -19.54 -15.10
C ASN A 862 -6.65 -19.54 -15.78
N SER A 863 -7.62 -18.76 -15.28
CA SER A 863 -8.98 -18.67 -15.84
C SER A 863 -9.08 -17.73 -17.04
N SER A 864 -9.81 -18.17 -18.07
CA SER A 864 -10.20 -17.34 -19.22
C SER A 864 -11.16 -16.20 -18.88
N SER A 865 -11.68 -16.14 -17.64
CA SER A 865 -12.56 -15.07 -17.14
C SER A 865 -11.81 -13.87 -16.54
N VAL A 866 -10.47 -13.89 -16.51
CA VAL A 866 -9.63 -12.79 -16.00
C VAL A 866 -8.59 -12.40 -17.05
N VAL A 867 -8.30 -11.10 -17.14
CA VAL A 867 -7.20 -10.54 -17.95
C VAL A 867 -6.27 -9.78 -17.01
N TRP A 868 -5.00 -10.18 -16.94
CA TRP A 868 -4.01 -9.54 -16.07
C TRP A 868 -3.29 -8.39 -16.80
N SER A 869 -3.17 -7.24 -16.15
CA SER A 869 -2.34 -6.10 -16.57
C SER A 869 -1.08 -6.02 -15.71
N ALA A 870 0.03 -5.57 -16.31
CA ALA A 870 1.36 -5.67 -15.70
C ALA A 870 1.66 -4.61 -14.62
N ALA A 871 0.82 -3.60 -14.44
CA ALA A 871 0.95 -2.62 -13.36
C ALA A 871 -0.35 -1.84 -13.14
N CYS A 872 -0.75 -1.70 -11.87
CA CYS A 872 -1.48 -0.52 -11.43
C CYS A 872 -0.47 0.46 -10.83
N SER A 873 -0.17 1.54 -11.54
CA SER A 873 0.69 2.63 -11.04
C SER A 873 -0.01 3.45 -9.96
N GLU A 874 0.71 3.82 -8.90
CA GLU A 874 0.22 4.75 -7.87
C GLU A 874 -0.12 6.10 -8.51
N GLY A 875 -1.41 6.41 -8.71
CA GLY A 875 -1.89 7.70 -9.23
C GLY A 875 -1.41 8.07 -10.64
N GLY A 876 -0.64 7.20 -11.31
CA GLY A 876 -0.20 7.40 -12.68
C GLY A 876 -1.38 7.22 -13.62
N SER A 877 -1.91 8.32 -14.15
CA SER A 877 -2.78 8.31 -15.32
C SER A 877 -2.11 7.51 -16.43
N VAL A 878 -2.71 6.37 -16.80
CA VAL A 878 -2.38 5.74 -18.07
C VAL A 878 -2.88 6.72 -19.13
N GLU A 879 -1.99 7.55 -19.68
CA GLU A 879 -2.30 8.24 -20.92
C GLU A 879 -2.67 7.17 -21.95
N PRO A 880 -3.91 7.17 -22.48
CA PRO A 880 -4.18 6.42 -23.69
C PRO A 880 -3.22 6.93 -24.77
N PRO A 881 -2.77 6.10 -25.72
CA PRO A 881 -1.93 6.59 -26.82
C PRO A 881 -2.59 7.83 -27.42
N GLU A 882 -1.89 8.96 -27.34
CA GLU A 882 -2.42 10.30 -27.62
C GLU A 882 -3.21 10.24 -28.94
N LYS A 883 -4.55 10.35 -28.85
CA LYS A 883 -5.43 10.10 -30.00
C LYS A 883 -5.40 11.29 -30.95
N GLN A 884 -4.27 11.48 -31.62
CA GLN A 884 -4.08 12.54 -32.59
C GLN A 884 -5.21 12.50 -33.64
N CYS A 885 -5.80 13.65 -33.91
CA CYS A 885 -6.80 13.80 -34.96
C CYS A 885 -6.21 13.27 -36.30
N PRO A 886 -6.92 12.45 -37.10
CA PRO A 886 -6.36 11.70 -38.24
C PRO A 886 -5.59 12.50 -39.29
N SER A 887 -5.73 13.83 -39.33
CA SER A 887 -4.93 14.75 -40.14
C SER A 887 -4.74 16.11 -39.43
N GLY A 888 -4.62 16.12 -38.09
CA GLY A 888 -4.52 17.32 -37.26
C GLY A 888 -5.87 17.97 -36.89
N ASN A 889 -5.84 19.08 -36.17
CA ASN A 889 -7.04 19.75 -35.64
C ASN A 889 -7.95 20.24 -36.77
N ASN A 890 -9.11 19.59 -36.94
CA ASN A 890 -10.00 19.81 -38.08
C ASN A 890 -11.41 19.22 -37.84
N THR A 891 -12.33 19.38 -38.79
CA THR A 891 -13.62 18.68 -38.76
C THR A 891 -13.58 17.32 -39.46
N TYR A 892 -14.32 16.34 -38.93
CA TYR A 892 -14.35 14.95 -39.38
C TYR A 892 -15.78 14.39 -39.39
N CYS A 893 -16.14 13.64 -40.43
CA CYS A 893 -17.36 12.85 -40.48
C CYS A 893 -17.29 11.66 -39.50
N GLY A 894 -18.36 11.40 -38.76
CA GLY A 894 -18.36 10.33 -37.75
C GLY A 894 -18.01 8.94 -38.28
N GLU A 895 -18.44 8.62 -39.51
CA GLU A 895 -18.10 7.36 -40.21
C GLU A 895 -16.58 7.15 -40.38
N ALA A 896 -15.80 8.23 -40.50
CA ALA A 896 -14.35 8.18 -40.64
C ALA A 896 -13.62 7.88 -39.31
N THR A 897 -14.28 8.11 -38.18
CA THR A 897 -13.67 8.20 -36.84
C THR A 897 -14.29 7.23 -35.82
N GLY A 898 -15.16 6.32 -36.26
CA GLY A 898 -15.88 5.39 -35.39
C GLY A 898 -16.94 6.07 -34.52
N LYS A 899 -17.48 7.21 -34.98
CA LYS A 899 -18.53 8.00 -34.32
C LYS A 899 -19.83 7.97 -35.14
N THR A 900 -20.88 8.65 -34.67
CA THR A 900 -22.23 8.58 -35.25
C THR A 900 -22.25 8.99 -36.72
N ALA A 901 -22.76 8.09 -37.57
CA ALA A 901 -22.90 8.31 -39.00
C ALA A 901 -23.74 9.57 -39.30
N GLY A 902 -23.41 10.27 -40.38
CA GLY A 902 -24.07 11.53 -40.72
C GLY A 902 -23.84 12.72 -39.77
N THR A 903 -23.02 12.59 -38.72
CA THR A 903 -22.66 13.70 -37.82
C THR A 903 -21.27 14.26 -38.16
N LEU A 904 -21.10 15.58 -38.07
CA LEU A 904 -19.83 16.27 -38.23
C LEU A 904 -19.27 16.62 -36.84
N TYR A 905 -18.01 16.24 -36.60
CA TYR A 905 -17.31 16.46 -35.34
C TYR A 905 -16.15 17.43 -35.54
N GLN A 906 -15.89 18.29 -34.56
CA GLN A 906 -14.66 19.09 -34.50
C GLN A 906 -13.65 18.34 -33.61
N CYS A 907 -12.46 18.05 -34.15
CA CYS A 907 -11.37 17.44 -33.41
C CYS A 907 -10.31 18.50 -33.07
N ILE A 908 -10.02 18.69 -31.78
CA ILE A 908 -8.96 19.58 -31.28
C ILE A 908 -8.14 18.78 -30.27
N ASN A 909 -6.84 18.62 -30.53
CA ASN A 909 -5.89 17.91 -29.67
C ASN A 909 -6.40 16.50 -29.28
N GLY A 910 -7.03 15.81 -30.24
CA GLY A 910 -7.61 14.47 -30.07
C GLY A 910 -8.99 14.39 -29.43
N GLN A 911 -9.52 15.49 -28.90
CA GLN A 911 -10.89 15.58 -28.36
C GLN A 911 -11.88 15.88 -29.48
N TYR A 912 -12.93 15.06 -29.61
CA TYR A 912 -14.00 15.22 -30.60
C TYR A 912 -15.27 15.80 -29.97
N THR A 913 -15.65 17.01 -30.34
CA THR A 913 -16.96 17.60 -30.02
C THR A 913 -17.91 17.49 -31.20
N VAL A 914 -19.22 17.32 -30.95
CA VAL A 914 -20.23 17.37 -32.02
C VAL A 914 -20.33 18.82 -32.50
N LEU A 915 -20.12 19.06 -33.79
CA LEU A 915 -20.28 20.37 -34.40
C LEU A 915 -21.68 20.56 -34.97
N GLU A 916 -22.16 19.60 -35.76
CA GLU A 916 -23.54 19.58 -36.29
C GLU A 916 -23.95 18.19 -36.79
N VAL A 917 -25.26 17.92 -36.85
CA VAL A 917 -25.82 16.71 -37.47
C VAL A 917 -26.20 17.02 -38.92
N CYS A 918 -25.56 16.36 -39.89
CA CYS A 918 -25.73 16.67 -41.30
C CYS A 918 -27.05 16.11 -41.85
N ALA A 919 -28.03 16.97 -42.11
CA ALA A 919 -29.35 16.57 -42.62
C ALA A 919 -29.32 15.74 -43.93
N ASN A 920 -28.30 15.89 -44.78
CA ASN A 920 -28.10 15.10 -46.01
C ASN A 920 -26.92 14.13 -45.92
N GLY A 921 -26.43 13.85 -44.71
CA GLY A 921 -25.20 13.12 -44.45
C GLY A 921 -23.93 13.96 -44.59
N CYS A 922 -22.84 13.45 -44.02
CA CYS A 922 -21.53 14.12 -44.04
C CYS A 922 -20.76 13.78 -45.33
N LYS A 923 -19.83 14.66 -45.73
CA LYS A 923 -18.94 14.50 -46.88
C LYS A 923 -17.48 14.54 -46.40
N GLN A 924 -16.81 13.40 -46.50
CA GLN A 924 -15.36 13.33 -46.34
C GLN A 924 -14.67 14.16 -47.43
N MET A 925 -13.70 14.97 -47.03
CA MET A 925 -12.86 15.77 -47.91
C MET A 925 -11.46 15.15 -48.02
N PRO A 926 -10.64 15.53 -49.02
CA PRO A 926 -9.28 15.00 -49.15
C PRO A 926 -8.43 15.28 -47.90
N SER A 927 -7.50 14.37 -47.56
CA SER A 927 -6.64 14.51 -46.37
C SER A 927 -6.01 15.89 -46.26
N GLY A 928 -6.10 16.48 -45.07
CA GLY A 928 -5.70 17.87 -44.79
C GLY A 928 -6.80 18.92 -45.00
N GLN A 929 -7.99 18.55 -45.48
CA GLN A 929 -9.16 19.43 -45.57
C GLN A 929 -10.23 19.08 -44.53
N ALA A 930 -11.01 20.08 -44.14
CA ALA A 930 -12.12 19.99 -43.22
C ALA A 930 -13.28 19.19 -43.85
N ASP A 931 -13.76 18.14 -43.19
CA ASP A 931 -15.01 17.47 -43.59
C ASP A 931 -16.20 18.42 -43.41
N GLN A 932 -17.24 18.24 -44.22
CA GLN A 932 -18.39 19.17 -44.26
C GLN A 932 -19.71 18.42 -44.41
N CYS A 933 -20.79 18.98 -43.88
CA CYS A 933 -22.12 18.47 -44.21
C CYS A 933 -22.45 18.66 -45.70
N LYS A 934 -23.12 17.67 -46.31
CA LYS A 934 -23.59 17.78 -47.69
C LYS A 934 -24.64 18.88 -47.79
N SER A 935 -24.29 19.98 -48.44
CA SER A 935 -25.24 21.03 -48.78
C SER A 935 -26.38 20.43 -49.60
N GLY A 936 -27.61 20.61 -49.14
CA GLY A 936 -28.78 20.15 -49.87
C GLY A 936 -28.83 20.88 -51.20
N SER A 937 -28.75 20.15 -52.31
CA SER A 937 -28.86 20.73 -53.64
C SER A 937 -30.30 21.18 -53.88
N SER A 938 -30.60 22.43 -53.54
CA SER A 938 -31.77 23.13 -54.05
C SER A 938 -31.64 23.19 -55.58
N GLY A 939 -32.40 22.34 -56.28
CA GLY A 939 -32.31 22.21 -57.72
C GLY A 939 -32.61 23.53 -58.45
N ALA A 940 -31.78 23.83 -59.45
CA ALA A 940 -31.98 24.83 -60.48
C ALA A 940 -31.73 24.16 -61.84
#